data_AF-A0A2S7F1A8-F1
#
_entry.id   AF-A0A2S7F1A8-F1
#
_cell.length_a   1.000
_cell.length_b   1.000
_cell.length_c   1.000
_cell.angle_alpha   90.00
_cell.angle_beta   90.00
_cell.angle_gamma   90.00
#
_symmetry.space_group_name_H-M   'P 1'
#
loop_
_entity.id
_entity.type
_entity.pdbx_description
1 polymer ?
#
loop_
_entity_poly.entity_id
_entity_poly.type
_entity_poly.pdbx_seq_one_letter_code
_entity_poly.pdbx_strand_id
1 'polypeptide(L)'
;MKTFSGFLCLALALAWPAFAAPAPATDKDTPTLSVVTLNLYHDKLDWPTRRTQIVRTLRELHPDAIALEEVLQHDKLPNQAQWLAKQLGYAWYFTSVDPPGAAQRYGNALLTRRPILAREQIRLNPLDDSRSAGRLRLDVDGRAVNLYVTHLHWTQAGGALRERQLQDLLAWVEKTADGAPSLLAGDFNASADAPELAALRGGFDDSYGSLHGTRDGRADSTLNPKFNPPRRIDHVFFQRERFAPVSSRILFQKPDANGVWASDHFGLVSTLRLAPSATADAQRPWTDRALAPDRRAALLVQAMTPDEKFQMLHSYFGLGKDGGALPPGALGSAGFVPAIERLGIAAQQLADAGVGVTNPGNVRRGDHATALPSGPATAATWNRDLAFAGGATMGREAWQQGFNVLLAGSVNLQRDPRNGRNFEYAGEDPLLAGVMVGESIRGVQSQRVVSTMKHFAMNDLETGRNTHSADIGEQAMHESDLLAFELALKIGEPGSVMCSYNRINGIYGCEHDYLLNQVLKQEWKFPGYVMSDWGGVHSGSKAALAGLDQQSAGEVFDKAVYFDQPLRLAVAGGTVPQARLDDMVRRILRAFIATGSFDHPPQRQPIDDVAGGAAVQNVVEEGTVLLRNERDTLPLPRTLRRIAVIGGHADKGVIGGGGSSMVGFTVNGGNAVPGLAPTTWPGPVMLHPSSPLQALRKAMPEAQIDYASGDDVAAAARLARGAEAVIVFATQWSAESVDLPDIKLPGKQDALIAAMAKANPRTVVVLETNGPVAMPWLQQVPAVLEAWYPGIRGGEALARLLLGEVNPSGRLPVTWLRDVAQLPRPSIPGLGFKPAQPAGSNVDYAIEGANVGYRWFAARGLDPLYAFGHGLSYTRFDYANLSVQVDGSSVIASFDVRNSGEREGADVPQLYLRLPQGHHTPIRLVGWDKLTLKPGETRRVSIVAEPKTLADYDPAQRQWRIAAGDYALVLGRSATQAAASVPLRLQESVLPR
;
A
#
# COMPACT_ATOMS: atom_id res chain seq x y z
N MET A 1 -5.41 -3.93 -61.60
CA MET A 1 -5.12 -2.83 -62.56
C MET A 1 -6.09 -1.68 -62.29
N LYS A 2 -5.66 -0.41 -62.56
CA LYS A 2 -6.43 0.81 -62.94
C LYS A 2 -7.93 0.96 -62.56
N THR A 3 -8.49 2.11 -62.13
CA THR A 3 -8.04 3.48 -61.77
C THR A 3 -9.28 4.33 -61.35
N PHE A 4 -9.22 5.16 -60.29
CA PHE A 4 -10.19 6.25 -59.94
C PHE A 4 -11.69 5.82 -59.77
N SER A 5 -12.68 6.58 -59.29
CA SER A 5 -12.86 7.85 -58.51
C SER A 5 -14.22 7.71 -57.75
N GLY A 6 -14.72 8.58 -56.85
CA GLY A 6 -14.30 9.89 -56.30
C GLY A 6 -15.54 10.75 -55.95
N PHE A 7 -15.56 11.47 -54.81
CA PHE A 7 -16.75 12.12 -54.16
C PHE A 7 -17.81 11.13 -53.63
N LEU A 8 -18.69 11.42 -52.66
CA LEU A 8 -18.94 12.61 -51.80
C LEU A 8 -19.43 12.15 -50.41
N CYS A 9 -19.07 12.83 -49.31
CA CYS A 9 -19.98 12.96 -48.14
C CYS A 9 -19.57 14.14 -47.24
N LEU A 10 -20.55 14.86 -46.69
CA LEU A 10 -20.34 16.00 -45.77
C LEU A 10 -20.25 15.53 -44.32
N ALA A 11 -19.44 16.22 -43.52
CA ALA A 11 -19.56 16.23 -42.05
C ALA A 11 -19.59 17.70 -41.58
N LEU A 12 -20.58 18.06 -40.76
CA LEU A 12 -20.69 19.41 -40.19
C LEU A 12 -19.73 19.58 -39.00
N ALA A 13 -18.74 20.44 -39.16
CA ALA A 13 -17.95 20.94 -38.03
C ALA A 13 -18.69 22.08 -37.34
N LEU A 14 -19.24 21.82 -36.14
CA LEU A 14 -19.72 22.88 -35.27
C LEU A 14 -18.53 23.63 -34.67
N ALA A 15 -18.39 24.91 -34.99
CA ALA A 15 -17.34 25.75 -34.44
C ALA A 15 -17.66 26.11 -32.97
N TRP A 16 -16.88 25.58 -32.03
CA TRP A 16 -16.81 26.19 -30.70
C TRP A 16 -16.07 27.53 -30.78
N PRO A 17 -16.50 28.56 -30.02
CA PRO A 17 -15.75 29.79 -29.92
C PRO A 17 -14.42 29.52 -29.22
N ALA A 18 -13.32 29.95 -29.83
CA ALA A 18 -12.04 29.97 -29.15
C ALA A 18 -12.11 30.99 -28.00
N PHE A 19 -12.19 30.50 -26.76
CA PHE A 19 -11.94 31.35 -25.60
C PHE A 19 -10.49 31.85 -25.68
N ALA A 20 -10.34 33.15 -25.94
CA ALA A 20 -9.04 33.80 -25.80
C ALA A 20 -8.54 33.58 -24.36
N ALA A 21 -7.26 33.21 -24.22
CA ALA A 21 -6.64 33.16 -22.91
C ALA A 21 -6.78 34.52 -22.21
N PRO A 22 -7.06 34.57 -20.90
CA PRO A 22 -7.11 35.84 -20.18
C PRO A 22 -5.81 36.61 -20.40
N ALA A 23 -5.91 37.88 -20.79
CA ALA A 23 -4.75 38.77 -20.81
C ALA A 23 -4.13 38.79 -19.40
N PRO A 24 -2.79 38.81 -19.26
CA PRO A 24 -2.15 38.86 -17.96
C PRO A 24 -2.66 40.08 -17.18
N ALA A 25 -3.15 39.84 -15.96
CA ALA A 25 -3.77 40.87 -15.13
C ALA A 25 -2.80 42.05 -14.96
N THR A 26 -3.30 43.26 -15.22
CA THR A 26 -2.46 44.47 -15.13
C THR A 26 -2.01 44.72 -13.70
N ASP A 27 -0.86 45.39 -13.53
CA ASP A 27 -0.15 45.62 -12.25
C ASP A 27 -0.87 46.55 -11.23
N LYS A 28 -2.21 46.58 -11.27
CA LYS A 28 -3.11 47.40 -10.44
C LYS A 28 -3.99 46.58 -9.50
N ASP A 29 -4.25 45.30 -9.81
CA ASP A 29 -5.28 44.50 -9.11
C ASP A 29 -4.70 43.63 -7.96
N THR A 30 -3.42 43.80 -7.61
CA THR A 30 -2.81 43.14 -6.44
C THR A 30 -2.91 44.02 -5.20
N PRO A 31 -3.45 43.52 -4.08
CA PRO A 31 -3.64 44.32 -2.87
C PRO A 31 -2.30 44.77 -2.27
N THR A 32 -2.33 45.96 -1.65
CA THR A 32 -1.19 46.54 -0.96
C THR A 32 -1.45 46.63 0.54
N LEU A 33 -0.37 46.55 1.33
CA LEU A 33 -0.38 46.66 2.77
C LEU A 33 0.63 47.73 3.19
N SER A 34 0.17 48.78 3.86
CA SER A 34 1.02 49.83 4.43
C SER A 34 1.27 49.56 5.92
N VAL A 35 2.54 49.36 6.28
CA VAL A 35 3.00 49.04 7.63
C VAL A 35 3.90 50.16 8.16
N VAL A 36 3.65 50.58 9.39
CA VAL A 36 4.54 51.47 10.16
C VAL A 36 5.28 50.67 11.23
N THR A 37 6.53 51.02 11.55
CA THR A 37 7.22 50.69 12.82
C THR A 37 7.67 51.99 13.50
N LEU A 38 7.62 52.05 14.84
CA LEU A 38 7.89 53.25 15.63
C LEU A 38 8.14 52.90 17.10
N ASN A 39 9.41 52.92 17.51
CA ASN A 39 9.79 52.92 18.91
C ASN A 39 9.19 54.15 19.62
N LEU A 40 8.40 53.91 20.67
CA LEU A 40 7.69 54.94 21.46
C LEU A 40 8.55 55.62 22.52
N TYR A 41 9.78 55.16 22.78
CA TYR A 41 10.66 55.69 23.82
C TYR A 41 9.94 55.87 25.16
N HIS A 42 9.23 54.82 25.58
CA HIS A 42 8.45 54.76 26.82
C HIS A 42 7.56 56.01 27.04
N ASP A 43 7.52 56.53 28.27
CA ASP A 43 6.88 57.78 28.67
C ASP A 43 7.82 59.01 28.61
N LYS A 44 9.02 58.87 28.04
CA LYS A 44 10.07 59.90 28.07
C LYS A 44 9.69 61.16 27.30
N LEU A 45 10.44 62.23 27.54
CA LEU A 45 10.17 63.58 27.01
C LEU A 45 8.74 64.03 27.43
N ASP A 46 8.07 64.87 26.64
CA ASP A 46 6.66 65.21 26.85
C ASP A 46 5.75 64.17 26.16
N TRP A 47 5.53 63.02 26.79
CA TRP A 47 4.61 62.00 26.27
C TRP A 47 3.19 62.54 25.95
N PRO A 48 2.54 63.36 26.80
CA PRO A 48 1.25 64.00 26.49
C PRO A 48 1.19 64.75 25.16
N THR A 49 2.23 65.51 24.80
CA THR A 49 2.32 66.20 23.49
C THR A 49 2.74 65.24 22.38
N ARG A 50 3.76 64.40 22.61
CA ARG A 50 4.28 63.41 21.63
C ARG A 50 3.19 62.50 21.07
N ARG A 51 2.38 61.88 21.94
CA ARG A 51 1.29 60.99 21.52
C ARG A 51 0.27 61.69 20.62
N THR A 52 0.10 63.01 20.78
CA THR A 52 -0.82 63.83 19.98
C THR A 52 -0.22 64.13 18.59
N GLN A 53 1.08 64.42 18.52
CA GLN A 53 1.83 64.49 17.25
C GLN A 53 1.79 63.16 16.50
N ILE A 54 2.05 62.05 17.19
CA ILE A 54 2.01 60.68 16.65
C ILE A 54 0.62 60.36 16.08
N VAL A 55 -0.45 60.59 16.84
CA VAL A 55 -1.83 60.37 16.38
C VAL A 55 -2.17 61.22 15.15
N ARG A 56 -1.76 62.49 15.10
CA ARG A 56 -1.99 63.34 13.93
C ARG A 56 -1.36 62.73 12.68
N THR A 57 -0.07 62.41 12.72
CA THR A 57 0.64 61.87 11.56
C THR A 57 0.18 60.46 11.18
N LEU A 58 -0.20 59.62 12.14
CA LEU A 58 -0.77 58.29 11.85
C LEU A 58 -2.21 58.38 11.29
N ARG A 59 -3.00 59.39 11.67
CA ARG A 59 -4.27 59.69 10.99
C ARG A 59 -4.02 60.16 9.56
N GLU A 60 -3.09 61.08 9.33
CA GLU A 60 -2.71 61.55 7.98
C GLU A 60 -2.19 60.41 7.06
N LEU A 61 -1.56 59.38 7.63
CA LEU A 61 -1.02 58.22 6.90
C LEU A 61 -2.06 57.11 6.61
N HIS A 62 -3.08 56.94 7.46
CA HIS A 62 -4.05 55.83 7.40
C HIS A 62 -3.46 54.41 7.14
N PRO A 63 -2.36 53.99 7.80
CA PRO A 63 -1.71 52.71 7.53
C PRO A 63 -2.63 51.51 7.80
N ASP A 64 -2.37 50.37 7.18
CA ASP A 64 -3.12 49.14 7.44
C ASP A 64 -2.75 48.52 8.79
N ALA A 65 -1.47 48.58 9.14
CA ALA A 65 -0.94 48.10 10.42
C ALA A 65 0.23 48.93 10.94
N ILE A 66 0.47 48.86 12.25
CA ILE A 66 1.49 49.61 12.97
C ILE A 66 2.12 48.67 14.01
N ALA A 67 3.40 48.38 13.83
CA ALA A 67 4.27 47.86 14.86
C ALA A 67 4.71 49.02 15.77
N LEU A 68 4.73 48.77 17.09
CA LEU A 68 5.17 49.73 18.10
C LEU A 68 6.11 49.03 19.08
N GLU A 69 7.22 49.68 19.38
CA GLU A 69 8.28 49.18 20.22
C GLU A 69 8.40 50.08 21.47
N GLU A 70 8.90 49.56 22.60
CA GLU A 70 8.94 50.26 23.90
C GLU A 70 7.57 50.76 24.43
N VAL A 71 6.53 49.96 24.21
CA VAL A 71 5.19 50.21 24.73
C VAL A 71 5.16 49.94 26.24
N LEU A 72 4.87 50.97 27.03
CA LEU A 72 4.79 50.94 28.49
C LEU A 72 3.33 51.01 28.98
N GLN A 73 3.10 50.41 30.16
CA GLN A 73 1.86 50.49 30.94
C GLN A 73 2.21 50.44 32.44
N HIS A 74 1.62 51.32 33.26
CA HIS A 74 1.69 51.26 34.73
C HIS A 74 0.55 52.07 35.36
N ASP A 75 0.40 52.10 36.68
CA ASP A 75 -0.73 52.72 37.42
C ASP A 75 -1.04 54.19 37.04
N LYS A 76 -0.04 54.93 36.52
CA LYS A 76 -0.17 56.34 36.11
C LYS A 76 -0.19 56.54 34.59
N LEU A 77 -0.01 55.47 33.82
CA LEU A 77 0.08 55.47 32.37
C LEU A 77 -0.78 54.34 31.79
N PRO A 78 -2.00 54.63 31.28
CA PRO A 78 -2.79 53.64 30.56
C PRO A 78 -1.99 53.18 29.32
N ASN A 79 -2.12 51.89 29.00
CA ASN A 79 -1.34 51.23 27.96
C ASN A 79 -1.24 52.08 26.67
N GLN A 80 -0.02 52.44 26.27
CA GLN A 80 0.18 53.43 25.20
C GLN A 80 -0.41 52.94 23.86
N ALA A 81 -0.25 51.66 23.55
CA ALA A 81 -0.84 51.05 22.34
C ALA A 81 -2.37 51.06 22.37
N GLN A 82 -3.00 50.73 23.50
CA GLN A 82 -4.46 50.84 23.68
C GLN A 82 -4.96 52.29 23.50
N TRP A 83 -4.23 53.27 24.03
CA TRP A 83 -4.59 54.69 23.89
C TRP A 83 -4.49 55.15 22.43
N LEU A 84 -3.38 54.83 21.75
CA LEU A 84 -3.18 55.13 20.32
C LEU A 84 -4.26 54.46 19.47
N ALA A 85 -4.55 53.17 19.70
CA ALA A 85 -5.56 52.42 18.99
C ALA A 85 -6.95 53.05 19.12
N LYS A 86 -7.33 53.47 20.34
CA LYS A 86 -8.59 54.20 20.59
C LYS A 86 -8.66 55.55 19.84
N GLN A 87 -7.53 56.23 19.65
CA GLN A 87 -7.48 57.49 18.88
C GLN A 87 -7.49 57.27 17.36
N LEU A 88 -7.02 56.12 16.88
CA LEU A 88 -6.97 55.78 15.45
C LEU A 88 -8.21 55.00 14.98
N GLY A 89 -8.99 54.42 15.90
CA GLY A 89 -10.10 53.51 15.59
C GLY A 89 -9.65 52.10 15.22
N TYR A 90 -8.46 51.68 15.69
CA TYR A 90 -7.80 50.43 15.28
C TYR A 90 -8.01 49.33 16.33
N ALA A 91 -7.96 48.07 15.88
CA ALA A 91 -7.72 46.94 16.78
C ALA A 91 -6.26 46.97 17.27
N TRP A 92 -5.99 46.35 18.42
CA TRP A 92 -4.64 46.32 19.01
C TRP A 92 -4.36 45.02 19.76
N TYR A 93 -3.07 44.70 19.87
CA TYR A 93 -2.55 43.59 20.63
C TYR A 93 -1.21 44.00 21.25
N PHE A 94 -1.14 44.04 22.58
CA PHE A 94 0.07 44.33 23.34
C PHE A 94 0.74 43.03 23.77
N THR A 95 2.02 42.93 23.46
CA THR A 95 2.89 41.78 23.74
C THR A 95 3.99 42.19 24.71
N SER A 96 4.24 41.36 25.71
CA SER A 96 5.06 41.73 26.85
C SER A 96 5.57 40.49 27.55
N VAL A 97 6.80 40.56 28.05
CA VAL A 97 7.37 39.52 28.91
C VAL A 97 6.72 39.53 30.30
N ASP A 98 6.17 40.66 30.74
CA ASP A 98 5.61 40.85 32.07
C ASP A 98 4.22 40.19 32.21
N PRO A 99 3.94 39.53 33.35
CA PRO A 99 2.66 38.87 33.56
C PRO A 99 1.49 39.87 33.58
N PRO A 100 0.28 39.46 33.18
CA PRO A 100 -0.92 40.27 33.38
C PRO A 100 -1.08 40.63 34.87
N GLY A 101 -1.20 41.92 35.17
CA GLY A 101 -1.34 42.43 36.54
C GLY A 101 -0.04 42.90 37.22
N ALA A 102 1.13 42.82 36.56
CA ALA A 102 2.32 43.51 37.06
C ALA A 102 2.11 45.04 37.06
N ALA A 103 2.60 45.72 38.13
CA ALA A 103 2.41 47.16 38.35
C ALA A 103 3.07 48.04 37.28
N GLN A 104 4.07 47.51 36.58
CA GLN A 104 4.57 48.02 35.31
C GLN A 104 4.64 46.86 34.31
N ARG A 105 4.35 47.12 33.04
CA ARG A 105 4.48 46.17 31.92
C ARG A 105 5.12 46.86 30.72
N TYR A 106 6.13 46.22 30.14
CA TYR A 106 6.91 46.69 29.01
C TYR A 106 6.87 45.67 27.85
N GLY A 107 6.97 46.15 26.62
CA GLY A 107 7.14 45.30 25.45
C GLY A 107 6.77 46.00 24.15
N ASN A 108 6.18 45.24 23.23
CA ASN A 108 5.87 45.67 21.86
C ASN A 108 4.36 45.56 21.61
N ALA A 109 3.82 46.26 20.61
CA ALA A 109 2.43 46.10 20.21
C ALA A 109 2.24 46.11 18.70
N LEU A 110 1.11 45.54 18.27
CA LEU A 110 0.60 45.61 16.90
C LEU A 110 -0.78 46.26 16.92
N LEU A 111 -0.97 47.32 16.14
CA LEU A 111 -2.26 47.95 15.88
C LEU A 111 -2.63 47.73 14.41
N THR A 112 -3.92 47.64 14.09
CA THR A 112 -4.37 47.46 12.70
C THR A 112 -5.81 47.91 12.47
N ARG A 113 -6.11 48.33 11.24
CA ARG A 113 -7.48 48.51 10.71
C ARG A 113 -7.98 47.34 9.85
N ARG A 114 -7.19 46.27 9.73
CA ARG A 114 -7.56 45.03 9.01
C ARG A 114 -8.15 43.98 9.97
N PRO A 115 -8.99 43.04 9.50
CA PRO A 115 -9.48 41.95 10.34
C PRO A 115 -8.34 41.10 10.89
N ILE A 116 -8.39 40.77 12.19
CA ILE A 116 -7.41 39.91 12.85
C ILE A 116 -7.93 38.47 12.84
N LEU A 117 -7.18 37.59 12.17
CA LEU A 117 -7.44 36.15 12.07
C LEU A 117 -6.80 35.37 13.23
N ALA A 118 -5.61 35.77 13.69
CA ALA A 118 -4.91 35.17 14.82
C ALA A 118 -4.00 36.19 15.54
N ARG A 119 -3.67 35.93 16.82
CA ARG A 119 -2.73 36.73 17.62
C ARG A 119 -1.88 35.83 18.51
N GLU A 120 -0.57 36.01 18.52
CA GLU A 120 0.38 35.18 19.29
C GLU A 120 1.61 35.99 19.73
N GLN A 121 2.32 35.52 20.76
CA GLN A 121 3.58 36.10 21.21
C GLN A 121 4.56 35.03 21.70
N ILE A 122 5.86 35.35 21.67
CA ILE A 122 6.93 34.56 22.30
C ILE A 122 7.86 35.45 23.12
N ARG A 123 8.57 34.85 24.08
CA ARG A 123 9.79 35.42 24.66
C ARG A 123 10.99 34.98 23.82
N LEU A 124 11.99 35.84 23.67
CA LEU A 124 13.23 35.56 22.95
C LEU A 124 14.35 35.27 23.97
N ASN A 125 15.27 34.37 23.65
CA ASN A 125 16.37 33.99 24.55
C ASN A 125 17.61 34.89 24.37
N PRO A 126 18.37 35.16 25.45
CA PRO A 126 18.16 34.65 26.80
C PRO A 126 17.05 35.42 27.54
N LEU A 127 16.35 34.73 28.43
CA LEU A 127 15.07 35.22 29.01
C LEU A 127 15.24 36.37 30.03
N ASP A 128 16.46 36.63 30.48
CA ASP A 128 16.84 37.76 31.33
C ASP A 128 16.89 39.09 30.56
N ASP A 129 17.19 39.08 29.26
CA ASP A 129 17.18 40.27 28.39
C ASP A 129 15.77 40.86 28.15
N SER A 130 14.72 40.20 28.68
CA SER A 130 13.35 40.75 28.72
C SER A 130 12.74 41.09 27.35
N ARG A 131 13.19 40.39 26.28
CA ARG A 131 12.71 40.59 24.90
C ARG A 131 11.57 39.67 24.52
N SER A 132 10.69 40.17 23.67
CA SER A 132 9.52 39.45 23.15
C SER A 132 9.22 39.80 21.71
N ALA A 133 8.73 38.83 20.94
CA ALA A 133 8.15 39.05 19.63
C ALA A 133 6.64 38.81 19.64
N GLY A 134 5.91 39.59 18.86
CA GLY A 134 4.45 39.54 18.73
C GLY A 134 4.01 39.31 17.29
N ARG A 135 2.86 38.68 17.07
CA ARG A 135 2.31 38.33 15.75
C ARG A 135 0.83 38.66 15.67
N LEU A 136 0.43 39.28 14.57
CA LEU A 136 -0.95 39.27 14.07
C LEU A 136 -0.98 38.57 12.71
N ARG A 137 -1.97 37.68 12.52
CA ARG A 137 -2.38 37.23 11.18
C ARG A 137 -3.56 38.10 10.76
N LEU A 138 -3.43 38.78 9.63
CA LEU A 138 -4.36 39.79 9.12
C LEU A 138 -5.04 39.29 7.85
N ASP A 139 -6.30 39.70 7.63
CA ASP A 139 -6.93 39.61 6.32
C ASP A 139 -6.64 40.87 5.49
N VAL A 140 -5.98 40.67 4.35
CA VAL A 140 -5.61 41.72 3.39
C VAL A 140 -6.35 41.43 2.08
N ASP A 141 -7.58 41.93 2.01
CA ASP A 141 -8.46 41.86 0.83
C ASP A 141 -8.72 40.40 0.36
N GLY A 142 -9.03 39.52 1.31
CA GLY A 142 -9.30 38.09 1.11
C GLY A 142 -8.05 37.20 1.21
N ARG A 143 -6.91 37.75 1.61
CA ARG A 143 -5.62 37.03 1.69
C ARG A 143 -5.02 37.14 3.09
N ALA A 144 -4.73 36.01 3.72
CA ALA A 144 -4.03 35.99 5.00
C ALA A 144 -2.58 36.48 4.84
N VAL A 145 -2.15 37.38 5.72
CA VAL A 145 -0.76 37.87 5.85
C VAL A 145 -0.34 37.83 7.32
N ASN A 146 0.90 37.45 7.60
CA ASN A 146 1.48 37.51 8.94
C ASN A 146 2.31 38.80 9.08
N LEU A 147 2.01 39.59 10.11
CA LEU A 147 2.87 40.70 10.55
C LEU A 147 3.41 40.39 11.95
N TYR A 148 4.73 40.39 12.07
CA TYR A 148 5.45 40.20 13.31
C TYR A 148 6.08 41.53 13.76
N VAL A 149 6.10 41.79 15.07
CA VAL A 149 6.86 42.87 15.72
C VAL A 149 7.94 42.29 16.63
N THR A 150 9.11 42.92 16.67
CA THR A 150 10.17 42.60 17.63
C THR A 150 10.91 43.85 18.13
N HIS A 151 11.63 43.70 19.25
CA HIS A 151 12.65 44.64 19.71
C HIS A 151 13.82 43.80 20.23
N LEU A 152 14.92 43.75 19.47
CA LEU A 152 16.10 42.92 19.78
C LEU A 152 17.07 43.63 20.74
N HIS A 153 18.03 42.89 21.30
CA HIS A 153 19.01 43.39 22.28
C HIS A 153 19.70 44.71 21.88
N TRP A 154 19.63 45.70 22.78
CA TRP A 154 19.94 47.11 22.50
C TRP A 154 21.42 47.51 22.60
N THR A 155 22.25 46.81 23.36
CA THR A 155 23.63 47.29 23.55
C THR A 155 24.46 47.14 22.26
N GLN A 156 25.34 48.10 22.00
CA GLN A 156 26.18 48.10 20.79
C GLN A 156 26.98 46.78 20.63
N ALA A 157 27.50 46.25 21.74
CA ALA A 157 28.30 45.02 21.77
C ALA A 157 27.50 43.71 21.68
N GLY A 158 26.18 43.73 21.93
CA GLY A 158 25.35 42.52 22.06
C GLY A 158 24.93 41.86 20.75
N GLY A 159 25.78 41.85 19.72
CA GLY A 159 25.48 41.24 18.42
C GLY A 159 25.11 39.75 18.52
N ALA A 160 25.83 38.97 19.31
CA ALA A 160 25.52 37.55 19.55
C ALA A 160 24.17 37.32 20.25
N LEU A 161 23.70 38.28 21.06
CA LEU A 161 22.37 38.23 21.67
C LEU A 161 21.29 38.51 20.61
N ARG A 162 21.50 39.53 19.76
CA ARG A 162 20.61 39.79 18.61
C ARG A 162 20.51 38.59 17.67
N GLU A 163 21.63 37.94 17.36
CA GLU A 163 21.67 36.74 16.52
C GLU A 163 20.85 35.59 17.13
N ARG A 164 21.01 35.32 18.43
CA ARG A 164 20.23 34.27 19.13
C ARG A 164 18.74 34.59 19.17
N GLN A 165 18.38 35.83 19.45
CA GLN A 165 16.99 36.29 19.46
C GLN A 165 16.37 36.23 18.05
N LEU A 166 17.17 36.47 17.01
CA LEU A 166 16.75 36.33 15.63
C LEU A 166 16.54 34.85 15.23
N GLN A 167 17.38 33.92 15.70
CA GLN A 167 17.17 32.48 15.50
C GLN A 167 15.83 32.03 16.10
N ASP A 168 15.51 32.45 17.33
CA ASP A 168 14.21 32.16 17.97
C ASP A 168 13.03 32.74 17.19
N LEU A 169 13.17 33.99 16.72
CA LEU A 169 12.16 34.68 15.92
C LEU A 169 11.92 33.95 14.58
N LEU A 170 12.98 33.58 13.85
CA LEU A 170 12.86 32.92 12.55
C LEU A 170 12.28 31.50 12.67
N ALA A 171 12.68 30.73 13.68
CA ALA A 171 12.10 29.41 13.94
C ALA A 171 10.60 29.50 14.29
N TRP A 172 10.17 30.56 14.98
CA TRP A 172 8.74 30.81 15.24
C TRP A 172 7.99 31.30 14.00
N VAL A 173 8.60 32.15 13.17
CA VAL A 173 8.04 32.58 11.87
C VAL A 173 7.81 31.37 10.97
N GLU A 174 8.79 30.48 10.84
CA GLU A 174 8.66 29.23 10.06
C GLU A 174 7.50 28.37 10.59
N LYS A 175 7.49 28.07 11.90
CA LYS A 175 6.45 27.27 12.55
C LYS A 175 5.04 27.84 12.39
N THR A 176 4.90 29.17 12.31
CA THR A 176 3.59 29.82 12.34
C THR A 176 3.15 30.46 11.02
N ALA A 177 4.00 30.46 9.98
CA ALA A 177 3.71 31.08 8.69
C ALA A 177 2.41 30.54 8.05
N ASP A 178 2.17 29.22 8.15
CA ASP A 178 0.97 28.54 7.64
C ASP A 178 0.59 28.98 6.21
N GLY A 179 1.57 28.82 5.30
CA GLY A 179 1.50 29.21 3.88
C GLY A 179 1.45 30.72 3.58
N ALA A 180 1.06 31.55 4.55
CA ALA A 180 0.80 32.97 4.36
C ALA A 180 2.09 33.82 4.27
N PRO A 181 2.14 34.83 3.38
CA PRO A 181 3.24 35.79 3.31
C PRO A 181 3.53 36.45 4.65
N SER A 182 4.82 36.62 4.98
CA SER A 182 5.26 37.15 6.27
C SER A 182 6.05 38.46 6.17
N LEU A 183 5.80 39.38 7.11
CA LEU A 183 6.52 40.65 7.30
C LEU A 183 7.08 40.73 8.73
N LEU A 184 8.34 41.13 8.86
CA LEU A 184 9.02 41.31 10.14
C LEU A 184 9.34 42.79 10.34
N ALA A 185 8.66 43.44 11.29
CA ALA A 185 8.83 44.84 11.61
C ALA A 185 9.44 45.04 13.01
N GLY A 186 10.09 46.17 13.24
CA GLY A 186 10.52 46.59 14.57
C GLY A 186 11.97 47.08 14.65
N ASP A 187 12.44 47.26 15.88
CA ASP A 187 13.79 47.69 16.20
C ASP A 187 14.72 46.47 16.35
N PHE A 188 15.61 46.29 15.37
CA PHE A 188 16.58 45.21 15.36
C PHE A 188 17.89 45.61 16.07
N ASN A 189 18.07 46.88 16.47
CA ASN A 189 19.31 47.45 17.02
C ASN A 189 20.57 47.23 16.17
N ALA A 190 20.39 46.83 14.90
CA ALA A 190 21.43 46.55 13.93
C ALA A 190 20.96 46.89 12.51
N SER A 191 21.89 47.38 11.69
CA SER A 191 21.72 47.63 10.26
C SER A 191 21.42 46.34 9.51
N ALA A 192 20.55 46.36 8.49
CA ALA A 192 20.10 45.17 7.75
C ALA A 192 21.21 44.29 7.11
N ASP A 193 22.39 44.85 6.86
CA ASP A 193 23.58 44.18 6.32
C ASP A 193 24.51 43.60 7.41
N ALA A 194 24.27 43.91 8.69
CA ALA A 194 25.09 43.47 9.82
C ALA A 194 25.24 41.93 9.91
N PRO A 195 26.34 41.42 10.48
CA PRO A 195 26.58 39.97 10.63
C PRO A 195 25.50 39.27 11.46
N GLU A 196 25.06 39.85 12.59
CA GLU A 196 24.06 39.24 13.47
C GLU A 196 22.66 39.10 12.82
N LEU A 197 22.41 39.83 11.72
CA LEU A 197 21.17 39.75 10.94
C LEU A 197 21.27 38.84 9.70
N ALA A 198 22.38 38.13 9.50
CA ALA A 198 22.63 37.32 8.30
C ALA A 198 21.54 36.28 8.01
N ALA A 199 20.92 35.69 9.03
CA ALA A 199 19.87 34.69 8.87
C ALA A 199 18.62 35.22 8.13
N LEU A 200 18.27 36.51 8.28
CA LEU A 200 17.16 37.13 7.54
C LEU A 200 17.40 37.09 6.03
N ARG A 201 18.65 37.30 5.62
CA ARG A 201 19.05 37.41 4.21
C ARG A 201 18.91 36.08 3.44
N GLY A 202 18.56 34.98 4.10
CA GLY A 202 18.14 33.72 3.47
C GLY A 202 16.75 33.79 2.81
N GLY A 203 15.81 34.61 3.31
CA GLY A 203 14.42 34.63 2.83
C GLY A 203 13.67 35.96 2.91
N PHE A 204 14.30 37.01 3.44
CA PHE A 204 13.72 38.35 3.61
C PHE A 204 14.66 39.44 3.09
N ASP A 205 14.08 40.55 2.63
CA ASP A 205 14.78 41.78 2.23
C ASP A 205 14.25 43.01 2.99
N ASP A 206 15.09 44.03 3.20
CA ASP A 206 14.74 45.29 3.86
C ASP A 206 13.96 46.22 2.91
N SER A 207 12.75 46.64 3.28
CA SER A 207 11.90 47.48 2.42
C SER A 207 12.50 48.84 2.04
N TYR A 208 13.28 49.46 2.94
CA TYR A 208 13.95 50.74 2.65
C TYR A 208 15.21 50.51 1.82
N GLY A 209 16.05 49.55 2.21
CA GLY A 209 17.27 49.18 1.48
C GLY A 209 17.01 48.71 0.04
N SER A 210 15.90 48.03 -0.20
CA SER A 210 15.47 47.58 -1.54
C SER A 210 15.09 48.72 -2.48
N LEU A 211 14.76 49.91 -1.95
CA LEU A 211 14.35 51.08 -2.74
C LEU A 211 15.42 52.17 -2.81
N HIS A 212 16.21 52.34 -1.75
CA HIS A 212 17.14 53.47 -1.58
C HIS A 212 18.61 53.04 -1.36
N GLY A 213 18.87 51.76 -1.10
CA GLY A 213 20.20 51.21 -0.82
C GLY A 213 20.57 51.11 0.67
N THR A 214 21.74 50.52 0.92
CA THR A 214 22.23 50.11 2.26
C THR A 214 23.31 51.04 2.81
N ARG A 215 23.14 52.36 2.69
CA ARG A 215 24.04 53.34 3.30
C ARG A 215 23.40 53.92 4.57
N ASP A 216 24.07 53.77 5.71
CA ASP A 216 23.68 54.41 6.98
C ASP A 216 24.12 55.89 7.00
N GLY A 217 23.51 56.71 6.14
CA GLY A 217 23.70 58.15 6.12
C GLY A 217 22.72 58.88 7.07
N ARG A 218 22.98 60.18 7.31
CA ARG A 218 22.08 61.02 8.12
C ARG A 218 20.68 61.19 7.50
N ALA A 219 20.53 60.99 6.18
CA ALA A 219 19.25 61.03 5.47
C ALA A 219 18.45 59.72 5.60
N ASP A 220 19.16 58.62 5.89
CA ASP A 220 18.70 57.23 5.80
C ASP A 220 18.50 56.59 7.19
N SER A 221 18.76 57.39 8.24
CA SER A 221 18.78 57.04 9.65
C SER A 221 17.39 56.96 10.25
N THR A 222 17.10 55.87 10.96
CA THR A 222 15.93 55.77 11.85
C THR A 222 16.26 56.18 13.29
N LEU A 223 17.54 56.30 13.67
CA LEU A 223 17.90 57.02 14.89
C LEU A 223 17.77 58.55 14.70
N ASN A 224 17.21 59.25 15.69
CA ASN A 224 17.06 60.71 15.68
C ASN A 224 18.41 61.40 16.01
N PRO A 225 19.02 62.17 15.08
CA PRO A 225 20.33 62.79 15.29
C PRO A 225 20.40 63.86 16.40
N LYS A 226 19.29 64.17 17.08
CA LYS A 226 19.27 65.00 18.30
C LYS A 226 19.71 64.21 19.54
N PHE A 227 19.48 62.90 19.57
CA PHE A 227 19.66 62.06 20.76
C PHE A 227 20.72 60.97 20.55
N ASN A 228 20.78 60.38 19.36
CA ASN A 228 21.63 59.24 19.04
C ASN A 228 22.46 59.50 17.75
N PRO A 229 23.62 58.85 17.56
CA PRO A 229 24.34 58.88 16.29
C PRO A 229 23.48 58.33 15.13
N PRO A 230 23.58 58.86 13.90
CA PRO A 230 22.73 58.40 12.79
C PRO A 230 23.02 56.94 12.38
N ARG A 231 21.96 56.14 12.23
CA ARG A 231 21.95 54.73 11.79
C ARG A 231 20.53 54.28 11.44
N ARG A 232 20.34 53.33 10.52
CA ARG A 232 19.09 52.58 10.37
C ARG A 232 19.12 51.31 11.23
N ILE A 233 18.15 51.18 12.14
CA ILE A 233 17.95 49.98 13.00
C ILE A 233 16.48 49.55 13.11
N ASP A 234 15.54 50.45 12.81
CA ASP A 234 14.12 50.16 12.67
C ASP A 234 13.87 49.70 11.24
N HIS A 235 13.32 48.50 11.08
CA HIS A 235 13.20 47.85 9.78
C HIS A 235 11.77 47.35 9.54
N VAL A 236 11.42 47.24 8.26
CA VAL A 236 10.29 46.42 7.80
C VAL A 236 10.85 45.48 6.74
N PHE A 237 11.22 44.27 7.18
CA PHE A 237 11.66 43.18 6.31
C PHE A 237 10.45 42.47 5.71
N PHE A 238 10.50 42.18 4.41
CA PHE A 238 9.45 41.46 3.70
C PHE A 238 9.98 40.14 3.14
N GLN A 239 9.15 39.09 3.18
CA GLN A 239 9.50 37.80 2.61
C GLN A 239 9.66 37.90 1.09
N ARG A 240 10.81 37.45 0.56
CA ARG A 240 11.12 37.46 -0.88
C ARG A 240 10.05 36.76 -1.69
N GLU A 241 9.83 37.24 -2.92
CA GLU A 241 8.88 36.71 -3.91
C GLU A 241 7.39 36.75 -3.48
N ARG A 242 7.09 36.95 -2.19
CA ARG A 242 5.72 37.08 -1.65
C ARG A 242 5.24 38.53 -1.56
N PHE A 243 6.17 39.50 -1.56
CA PHE A 243 5.88 40.93 -1.64
C PHE A 243 6.84 41.64 -2.61
N ALA A 244 6.42 42.82 -3.08
CA ALA A 244 7.29 43.81 -3.71
C ALA A 244 7.15 45.17 -3.00
N PRO A 245 8.25 45.89 -2.69
CA PRO A 245 8.18 47.20 -2.05
C PRO A 245 7.71 48.25 -3.07
N VAL A 246 6.64 48.99 -2.72
CA VAL A 246 6.05 50.04 -3.57
C VAL A 246 6.56 51.42 -3.15
N SER A 247 6.67 51.66 -1.85
CA SER A 247 7.35 52.82 -1.29
C SER A 247 7.80 52.54 0.14
N SER A 248 8.87 53.20 0.57
CA SER A 248 9.32 53.21 1.96
C SER A 248 9.92 54.58 2.29
N ARG A 249 9.58 55.15 3.45
CA ARG A 249 10.06 56.48 3.87
C ARG A 249 10.09 56.64 5.39
N ILE A 250 11.07 57.42 5.86
CA ILE A 250 11.28 57.73 7.27
C ILE A 250 10.34 58.88 7.68
N LEU A 251 9.70 58.73 8.84
CA LEU A 251 8.74 59.65 9.46
C LEU A 251 9.41 60.51 10.53
N PHE A 252 8.68 61.49 11.08
CA PHE A 252 9.08 62.25 12.29
C PHE A 252 10.46 62.93 12.27
N GLN A 253 11.08 63.10 11.09
CA GLN A 253 12.40 63.72 10.88
C GLN A 253 12.53 65.20 11.31
N LYS A 254 11.46 65.78 11.86
CA LYS A 254 11.38 67.17 12.36
C LYS A 254 10.55 67.18 13.65
N PRO A 255 10.81 68.13 14.56
CA PRO A 255 9.93 68.34 15.71
C PRO A 255 8.58 68.93 15.27
N ASP A 256 7.64 69.00 16.20
CA ASP A 256 6.44 69.81 16.07
C ASP A 256 6.76 71.32 16.17
N ALA A 257 5.72 72.17 16.08
CA ALA A 257 5.86 73.62 16.17
C ALA A 257 6.39 74.13 17.52
N ASN A 258 6.40 73.29 18.56
CA ASN A 258 6.89 73.60 19.90
C ASN A 258 8.30 73.05 20.16
N GLY A 259 8.94 72.40 19.17
CA GLY A 259 10.26 71.77 19.32
C GLY A 259 10.23 70.36 19.92
N VAL A 260 9.05 69.77 20.12
CA VAL A 260 8.86 68.42 20.66
C VAL A 260 9.07 67.38 19.55
N TRP A 261 9.79 66.31 19.86
CA TRP A 261 10.11 65.23 18.92
C TRP A 261 9.26 64.00 19.21
N ALA A 262 8.68 63.40 18.17
CA ALA A 262 7.78 62.27 18.31
C ALA A 262 8.45 61.06 18.98
N SER A 263 9.74 60.83 18.74
CA SER A 263 10.58 59.89 19.50
C SER A 263 12.08 60.24 19.37
N ASP A 264 12.94 59.50 20.07
CA ASP A 264 14.38 59.45 19.80
C ASP A 264 14.73 58.50 18.64
N HIS A 265 13.75 57.74 18.16
CA HIS A 265 13.69 57.14 16.84
C HIS A 265 12.80 57.96 15.87
N PHE A 266 13.11 57.87 14.59
CA PHE A 266 12.31 58.26 13.44
C PHE A 266 11.65 57.00 12.88
N GLY A 267 10.34 56.83 13.11
CA GLY A 267 9.60 55.65 12.62
C GLY A 267 9.67 55.49 11.09
N LEU A 268 9.46 54.27 10.62
CA LEU A 268 9.51 53.90 9.20
C LEU A 268 8.11 53.53 8.71
N VAL A 269 7.68 54.05 7.55
CA VAL A 269 6.48 53.54 6.85
C VAL A 269 6.88 52.88 5.54
N SER A 270 6.34 51.69 5.29
CA SER A 270 6.58 50.89 4.09
C SER A 270 5.26 50.38 3.53
N THR A 271 4.99 50.67 2.25
CA THR A 271 3.86 50.10 1.51
C THR A 271 4.37 49.00 0.60
N LEU A 272 3.82 47.80 0.80
CA LEU A 272 4.22 46.56 0.14
C LEU A 272 3.05 46.01 -0.67
N ARG A 273 3.27 45.71 -1.95
CA ARG A 273 2.32 44.97 -2.78
C ARG A 273 2.46 43.50 -2.48
N LEU A 274 1.37 42.81 -2.15
CA LEU A 274 1.39 41.35 -2.10
C LEU A 274 1.59 40.85 -3.54
N ALA A 275 2.60 40.03 -3.77
CA ALA A 275 2.77 39.38 -5.07
C ALA A 275 1.48 38.60 -5.44
N PRO A 276 1.15 38.43 -6.73
CA PRO A 276 0.06 37.54 -7.12
C PRO A 276 0.24 36.18 -6.46
N SER A 277 -0.84 35.60 -5.93
CA SER A 277 -0.70 34.20 -5.52
C SER A 277 -0.54 33.38 -6.79
N ALA A 278 0.62 32.77 -6.97
CA ALA A 278 0.69 31.56 -7.76
C ALA A 278 -0.42 30.62 -7.25
N THR A 279 -1.20 30.02 -8.15
CA THR A 279 -2.19 29.01 -7.78
C THR A 279 -1.48 27.83 -7.11
N ALA A 280 -2.18 27.06 -6.27
CA ALA A 280 -1.55 25.98 -5.50
C ALA A 280 -0.83 24.96 -6.41
N ASP A 281 -1.36 24.71 -7.61
CA ASP A 281 -0.74 23.84 -8.62
C ASP A 281 0.61 24.37 -9.15
N ALA A 282 0.81 25.70 -9.19
CA ALA A 282 2.09 26.29 -9.55
C ALA A 282 3.16 26.14 -8.45
N GLN A 283 2.76 25.90 -7.19
CA GLN A 283 3.68 25.56 -6.09
C GLN A 283 3.92 24.04 -5.96
N ARG A 284 3.09 23.21 -6.60
CA ARG A 284 3.19 21.75 -6.59
C ARG A 284 3.08 21.19 -8.01
N PRO A 285 4.09 21.37 -8.89
CA PRO A 285 4.02 20.91 -10.30
C PRO A 285 3.83 19.39 -10.48
N TRP A 286 3.84 18.61 -9.41
CA TRP A 286 3.46 17.19 -9.36
C TRP A 286 1.95 16.94 -9.13
N THR A 287 1.12 17.97 -8.93
CA THR A 287 -0.37 17.83 -8.95
C THR A 287 -0.91 17.80 -10.38
N ASP A 288 -0.16 18.28 -11.38
CA ASP A 288 -0.56 18.20 -12.78
C ASP A 288 -0.70 16.73 -13.25
N ARG A 289 -1.95 16.33 -13.47
CA ARG A 289 -2.33 14.97 -13.90
C ARG A 289 -2.09 14.72 -15.39
N ALA A 290 -1.73 15.73 -16.18
CA ALA A 290 -1.27 15.55 -17.56
C ALA A 290 0.19 15.04 -17.63
N LEU A 291 0.97 15.18 -16.54
CA LEU A 291 2.32 14.64 -16.45
C LEU A 291 2.30 13.13 -16.11
N ALA A 292 3.15 12.36 -16.80
CA ALA A 292 3.33 10.94 -16.52
C ALA A 292 3.80 10.68 -15.06
N PRO A 293 3.43 9.55 -14.43
CA PRO A 293 3.79 9.23 -13.04
C PRO A 293 5.28 9.39 -12.72
N ASP A 294 6.17 8.95 -13.61
CA ASP A 294 7.62 9.09 -13.46
C ASP A 294 8.08 10.56 -13.37
N ARG A 295 7.45 11.47 -14.12
CA ARG A 295 7.77 12.90 -14.08
C ARG A 295 7.25 13.57 -12.81
N ARG A 296 6.04 13.21 -12.37
CA ARG A 296 5.44 13.69 -11.12
C ARG A 296 6.24 13.21 -9.90
N ALA A 297 6.65 11.94 -9.88
CA ALA A 297 7.53 11.37 -8.86
C ALA A 297 8.92 12.04 -8.85
N ALA A 298 9.53 12.29 -10.02
CA ALA A 298 10.80 13.00 -10.10
C ALA A 298 10.71 14.46 -9.57
N LEU A 299 9.62 15.17 -9.84
CA LEU A 299 9.37 16.52 -9.32
C LEU A 299 9.21 16.52 -7.80
N LEU A 300 8.55 15.52 -7.22
CA LEU A 300 8.50 15.33 -5.76
C LEU A 300 9.89 15.09 -5.16
N VAL A 301 10.68 14.15 -5.71
CA VAL A 301 12.04 13.85 -5.22
C VAL A 301 12.99 15.05 -5.34
N GLN A 302 12.76 15.94 -6.31
CA GLN A 302 13.46 17.23 -6.43
C GLN A 302 13.02 18.25 -5.36
N ALA A 303 11.77 18.20 -4.90
CA ALA A 303 11.22 19.08 -3.88
C ALA A 303 11.47 18.60 -2.43
N MET A 304 11.86 17.34 -2.22
CA MET A 304 12.06 16.72 -0.91
C MET A 304 13.39 17.07 -0.22
N THR A 305 13.36 17.22 1.10
CA THR A 305 14.57 17.32 1.94
C THR A 305 15.27 15.96 2.06
N PRO A 306 16.54 15.89 2.51
CA PRO A 306 17.19 14.61 2.80
C PRO A 306 16.42 13.76 3.82
N ASP A 307 15.91 14.37 4.90
CA ASP A 307 15.17 13.63 5.94
C ASP A 307 13.84 13.06 5.45
N GLU A 308 13.10 13.80 4.62
CA GLU A 308 11.89 13.30 3.97
C GLU A 308 12.18 12.13 3.02
N LYS A 309 13.35 12.14 2.37
CA LYS A 309 13.79 11.01 1.52
C LYS A 309 14.02 9.77 2.38
N PHE A 310 14.78 9.89 3.47
CA PHE A 310 15.03 8.78 4.40
C PHE A 310 13.75 8.28 5.11
N GLN A 311 12.82 9.17 5.49
CA GLN A 311 11.51 8.79 6.04
C GLN A 311 10.73 7.84 5.12
N MET A 312 10.85 7.99 3.80
CA MET A 312 10.16 7.11 2.85
C MET A 312 10.82 5.72 2.72
N LEU A 313 12.09 5.58 3.11
CA LEU A 313 12.89 4.36 2.96
C LEU A 313 12.66 3.30 4.05
N HIS A 314 11.87 3.59 5.08
CA HIS A 314 11.47 2.58 6.06
C HIS A 314 10.03 2.78 6.53
N SER A 315 9.33 1.69 6.79
CA SER A 315 8.05 1.70 7.51
C SER A 315 8.23 1.26 8.96
N TYR A 316 7.43 1.83 9.85
CA TYR A 316 7.29 1.44 11.24
C TYR A 316 6.28 0.30 11.37
N PHE A 317 6.41 -0.52 12.41
CA PHE A 317 5.43 -1.57 12.70
C PHE A 317 4.07 -0.96 13.07
N GLY A 318 3.06 -1.15 12.22
CA GLY A 318 1.77 -0.45 12.34
C GLY A 318 0.91 -0.93 13.51
N LEU A 319 1.29 -2.01 14.22
CA LEU A 319 0.65 -2.53 15.43
C LEU A 319 1.31 -2.04 16.74
N GLY A 320 2.45 -1.33 16.67
CA GLY A 320 3.24 -0.97 17.85
C GLY A 320 4.08 -2.13 18.39
N LYS A 321 5.28 -1.81 18.92
CA LYS A 321 6.22 -2.82 19.44
C LYS A 321 5.71 -3.46 20.74
N ASP A 322 5.75 -4.79 20.81
CA ASP A 322 5.44 -5.60 22.01
C ASP A 322 4.07 -5.28 22.67
N GLY A 323 3.08 -4.87 21.87
CA GLY A 323 1.75 -4.45 22.35
C GLY A 323 1.70 -3.02 22.92
N GLY A 324 2.74 -2.22 22.70
CA GLY A 324 2.79 -0.80 23.01
C GLY A 324 1.90 0.06 22.10
N ALA A 325 2.02 1.39 22.23
CA ALA A 325 1.22 2.32 21.45
C ALA A 325 1.55 2.24 19.94
N LEU A 326 0.52 2.43 19.11
CA LEU A 326 0.66 2.56 17.66
C LEU A 326 1.52 3.80 17.31
N PRO A 327 2.32 3.76 16.22
CA PRO A 327 2.99 4.96 15.72
C PRO A 327 1.98 6.10 15.45
N PRO A 328 2.31 7.37 15.76
CA PRO A 328 1.37 8.49 15.58
C PRO A 328 0.84 8.61 14.14
N GLY A 329 -0.46 8.37 13.98
CA GLY A 329 -1.15 8.38 12.68
C GLY A 329 -1.31 7.00 12.01
N ALA A 330 -0.73 5.93 12.55
CA ALA A 330 -0.95 4.57 12.06
C ALA A 330 -2.37 4.08 12.37
N LEU A 331 -3.00 3.36 11.43
CA LEU A 331 -4.36 2.84 11.60
C LEU A 331 -4.46 1.56 12.45
N GLY A 332 -3.35 0.88 12.75
CA GLY A 332 -3.37 -0.43 13.43
C GLY A 332 -3.42 -1.59 12.43
N SER A 333 -2.31 -1.86 11.74
CA SER A 333 -2.12 -3.00 10.83
C SER A 333 -0.62 -3.26 10.58
N ALA A 334 -0.23 -3.98 9.53
CA ALA A 334 1.15 -4.44 9.28
C ALA A 334 2.23 -3.34 9.36
N GLY A 335 2.03 -2.19 8.70
CA GLY A 335 3.07 -1.17 8.58
C GLY A 335 2.55 0.26 8.35
N PHE A 336 3.42 1.24 8.62
CA PHE A 336 3.09 2.67 8.52
C PHE A 336 4.30 3.51 8.09
N VAL A 337 4.10 4.48 7.19
CA VAL A 337 5.07 5.56 6.90
C VAL A 337 4.36 6.91 7.08
N PRO A 338 4.89 7.87 7.87
CA PRO A 338 4.24 9.15 8.09
C PRO A 338 4.03 9.97 6.81
N ALA A 339 3.02 10.84 6.81
CA ALA A 339 2.73 11.77 5.72
C ALA A 339 3.83 12.83 5.54
N ILE A 340 3.85 13.48 4.37
CA ILE A 340 4.67 14.67 4.10
C ILE A 340 3.72 15.76 3.56
N GLU A 341 3.03 16.42 4.50
CA GLU A 341 1.88 17.31 4.24
C GLU A 341 2.23 18.48 3.32
N ARG A 342 3.44 19.06 3.46
CA ARG A 342 3.88 20.20 2.61
C ARG A 342 3.97 19.83 1.13
N LEU A 343 4.18 18.55 0.81
CA LEU A 343 4.21 18.03 -0.57
C LEU A 343 2.87 17.43 -1.00
N GLY A 344 1.96 17.17 -0.05
CA GLY A 344 0.69 16.48 -0.30
C GLY A 344 0.81 14.96 -0.37
N ILE A 345 1.93 14.39 0.08
CA ILE A 345 2.09 12.93 0.20
C ILE A 345 1.32 12.48 1.44
N ALA A 346 0.26 11.70 1.23
CA ALA A 346 -0.46 11.02 2.32
C ALA A 346 0.43 9.96 2.99
N ALA A 347 0.13 9.62 4.25
CA ALA A 347 0.81 8.53 4.95
C ALA A 347 0.64 7.20 4.20
N GLN A 348 1.68 6.35 4.20
CA GLN A 348 1.55 4.98 3.73
C GLN A 348 0.95 4.15 4.87
N GLN A 349 -0.17 3.50 4.62
CA GLN A 349 -0.91 2.66 5.55
C GLN A 349 -0.96 1.26 4.93
N LEU A 350 -0.17 0.33 5.49
CA LEU A 350 0.06 -1.01 4.96
C LEU A 350 -0.79 -2.02 5.74
N ALA A 351 -1.56 -2.85 5.03
CA ALA A 351 -2.33 -3.95 5.62
C ALA A 351 -2.09 -5.28 4.90
N ASP A 352 -2.08 -6.37 5.67
CA ASP A 352 -2.18 -7.75 5.19
C ASP A 352 -3.65 -8.14 4.92
N ALA A 353 -4.00 -9.08 4.03
CA ALA A 353 -3.20 -9.73 2.98
C ALA A 353 -4.11 -10.36 1.90
N GLY A 354 -3.63 -11.41 1.20
CA GLY A 354 -4.23 -12.00 0.00
C GLY A 354 -5.55 -12.77 0.13
N VAL A 355 -6.17 -12.79 1.32
CA VAL A 355 -7.53 -13.36 1.54
C VAL A 355 -8.48 -12.39 2.25
N GLY A 356 -8.14 -11.10 2.31
CA GLY A 356 -8.94 -10.03 2.89
C GLY A 356 -8.17 -9.10 3.83
N VAL A 357 -8.77 -7.98 4.20
CA VAL A 357 -8.13 -6.97 5.06
C VAL A 357 -8.12 -7.44 6.52
N THR A 358 -6.93 -7.62 7.07
CA THR A 358 -6.75 -8.17 8.42
C THR A 358 -6.93 -7.12 9.51
N ASN A 359 -7.34 -7.57 10.70
CA ASN A 359 -7.44 -6.76 11.92
C ASN A 359 -6.72 -7.49 13.08
N PRO A 360 -5.37 -7.56 13.05
CA PRO A 360 -4.59 -8.34 14.01
C PRO A 360 -4.89 -7.90 15.44
N GLY A 361 -5.09 -8.86 16.35
CA GLY A 361 -5.37 -8.59 17.76
C GLY A 361 -6.67 -7.79 18.06
N ASN A 362 -7.52 -7.53 17.06
CA ASN A 362 -8.67 -6.63 17.17
C ASN A 362 -8.28 -5.19 17.59
N VAL A 363 -7.12 -4.70 17.13
CA VAL A 363 -6.67 -3.33 17.46
C VAL A 363 -7.63 -2.27 16.91
N ARG A 364 -8.24 -2.52 15.75
CA ARG A 364 -9.26 -1.66 15.15
C ARG A 364 -10.66 -2.14 15.56
N ARG A 365 -11.04 -1.90 16.82
CA ARG A 365 -12.30 -2.42 17.39
C ARG A 365 -13.52 -1.97 16.56
N GLY A 366 -14.26 -2.95 16.03
CA GLY A 366 -15.45 -2.72 15.22
C GLY A 366 -15.20 -2.66 13.71
N ASP A 367 -13.95 -2.66 13.24
CA ASP A 367 -13.65 -2.90 11.83
C ASP A 367 -13.74 -4.39 11.52
N HIS A 368 -14.51 -4.71 10.47
CA HIS A 368 -14.61 -6.03 9.87
C HIS A 368 -14.26 -6.01 8.39
N ALA A 369 -13.96 -7.18 7.83
CA ALA A 369 -13.68 -7.36 6.41
C ALA A 369 -14.29 -8.66 5.87
N THR A 370 -14.36 -8.78 4.55
CA THR A 370 -14.69 -10.02 3.86
C THR A 370 -13.50 -10.98 3.96
N ALA A 371 -13.69 -12.12 4.64
CA ALA A 371 -12.77 -13.24 4.54
C ALA A 371 -13.03 -14.01 3.25
N LEU A 372 -12.17 -13.81 2.26
CA LEU A 372 -12.21 -14.50 0.97
C LEU A 372 -11.76 -15.96 1.10
N PRO A 373 -12.09 -16.81 0.11
CA PRO A 373 -11.52 -18.14 0.02
C PRO A 373 -10.01 -18.08 -0.23
N SER A 374 -9.34 -19.14 0.21
CA SER A 374 -7.90 -19.36 0.05
C SER A 374 -7.39 -19.28 -1.40
N GLY A 375 -6.07 -19.09 -1.55
CA GLY A 375 -5.36 -19.14 -2.83
C GLY A 375 -5.64 -20.41 -3.65
N PRO A 376 -5.58 -21.62 -3.05
CA PRO A 376 -6.02 -22.86 -3.69
C PRO A 376 -7.47 -22.84 -4.17
N ALA A 377 -8.42 -22.34 -3.37
CA ALA A 377 -9.83 -22.23 -3.78
C ALA A 377 -9.99 -21.28 -4.98
N THR A 378 -9.36 -20.11 -4.90
CA THR A 378 -9.41 -19.09 -5.97
C THR A 378 -8.78 -19.63 -7.25
N ALA A 379 -7.61 -20.25 -7.17
CA ALA A 379 -6.95 -20.86 -8.32
C ALA A 379 -7.71 -22.08 -8.86
N ALA A 380 -8.34 -22.88 -8.00
CA ALA A 380 -9.15 -24.04 -8.38
C ALA A 380 -10.40 -23.66 -9.19
N THR A 381 -10.84 -22.39 -9.15
CA THR A 381 -11.86 -21.90 -10.09
C THR A 381 -11.37 -21.96 -11.54
N TRP A 382 -10.06 -21.79 -11.79
CA TRP A 382 -9.43 -21.50 -13.09
C TRP A 382 -10.08 -20.29 -13.81
N ASN A 383 -10.75 -19.40 -13.07
CA ASN A 383 -11.55 -18.30 -13.58
C ASN A 383 -10.89 -16.93 -13.28
N ARG A 384 -10.35 -16.30 -14.34
CA ARG A 384 -9.63 -15.02 -14.27
C ARG A 384 -10.51 -13.89 -13.71
N ASP A 385 -11.79 -13.87 -14.07
CA ASP A 385 -12.73 -12.83 -13.64
C ASP A 385 -13.05 -12.94 -12.14
N LEU A 386 -13.09 -14.16 -11.58
CA LEU A 386 -13.28 -14.36 -10.15
C LEU A 386 -12.02 -13.99 -9.34
N ALA A 387 -10.82 -14.27 -9.85
CA ALA A 387 -9.58 -13.83 -9.23
C ALA A 387 -9.49 -12.29 -9.18
N PHE A 388 -9.86 -11.62 -10.30
CA PHE A 388 -9.99 -10.16 -10.35
C PHE A 388 -11.06 -9.63 -9.39
N ALA A 389 -12.24 -10.24 -9.32
CA ALA A 389 -13.33 -9.82 -8.43
C ALA A 389 -13.01 -9.98 -6.93
N GLY A 390 -12.25 -11.02 -6.57
CA GLY A 390 -11.68 -11.18 -5.23
C GLY A 390 -10.69 -10.07 -4.91
N GLY A 391 -9.73 -9.81 -5.81
CA GLY A 391 -8.77 -8.71 -5.68
C GLY A 391 -9.44 -7.34 -5.55
N ALA A 392 -10.43 -7.05 -6.40
CA ALA A 392 -11.21 -5.81 -6.37
C ALA A 392 -12.11 -5.69 -5.12
N THR A 393 -12.40 -6.79 -4.43
CA THR A 393 -13.02 -6.76 -3.10
C THR A 393 -12.00 -6.38 -2.03
N MET A 394 -10.83 -7.01 -1.99
CA MET A 394 -9.78 -6.65 -1.03
C MET A 394 -9.31 -5.20 -1.19
N GLY A 395 -9.08 -4.73 -2.42
CA GLY A 395 -8.65 -3.36 -2.69
C GLY A 395 -9.70 -2.32 -2.31
N ARG A 396 -10.99 -2.62 -2.54
CA ARG A 396 -12.11 -1.74 -2.16
C ARG A 396 -12.17 -1.61 -0.65
N GLU A 397 -12.18 -2.73 0.07
CA GLU A 397 -12.26 -2.74 1.53
C GLU A 397 -11.02 -2.10 2.18
N ALA A 398 -9.83 -2.30 1.61
CA ALA A 398 -8.60 -1.64 2.05
C ALA A 398 -8.72 -0.10 1.95
N TRP A 399 -9.13 0.41 0.79
CA TRP A 399 -9.35 1.85 0.57
C TRP A 399 -10.45 2.40 1.48
N GLN A 400 -11.55 1.65 1.68
CA GLN A 400 -12.65 2.00 2.58
C GLN A 400 -12.28 1.96 4.07
N GLN A 401 -11.23 1.23 4.48
CA GLN A 401 -10.73 1.24 5.86
C GLN A 401 -9.61 2.27 6.09
N GLY A 402 -9.05 2.86 5.03
CA GLY A 402 -7.99 3.88 5.10
C GLY A 402 -6.61 3.41 4.63
N PHE A 403 -6.48 2.19 4.13
CA PHE A 403 -5.21 1.62 3.65
C PHE A 403 -4.96 1.94 2.16
N ASN A 404 -3.74 2.34 1.83
CA ASN A 404 -3.29 2.59 0.45
C ASN A 404 -2.22 1.60 -0.03
N VAL A 405 -1.74 0.71 0.83
CA VAL A 405 -0.94 -0.45 0.45
C VAL A 405 -1.60 -1.71 1.02
N LEU A 406 -1.84 -2.69 0.16
CA LEU A 406 -2.29 -4.02 0.54
C LEU A 406 -1.19 -5.04 0.20
N LEU A 407 -0.80 -5.81 1.20
CA LEU A 407 0.25 -6.83 1.14
C LEU A 407 -0.30 -8.14 0.53
N ALA A 408 -1.04 -8.01 -0.55
CA ALA A 408 -1.70 -9.06 -1.31
C ALA A 408 -1.09 -9.17 -2.71
N GLY A 409 -0.77 -10.42 -3.10
CA GLY A 409 -0.07 -10.76 -4.33
C GLY A 409 0.89 -11.94 -4.14
N SER A 410 0.46 -12.98 -3.42
CA SER A 410 1.32 -14.11 -3.02
C SER A 410 1.48 -15.15 -4.16
N VAL A 411 2.62 -15.17 -4.84
CA VAL A 411 2.86 -15.91 -6.11
C VAL A 411 3.73 -17.18 -5.95
N ASN A 412 4.32 -17.43 -4.77
CA ASN A 412 5.17 -18.61 -4.51
C ASN A 412 4.50 -19.92 -4.97
N LEU A 413 5.27 -20.83 -5.58
CA LEU A 413 4.73 -22.11 -6.03
C LEU A 413 4.57 -23.07 -4.85
N GLN A 414 3.52 -23.89 -4.89
CA GLN A 414 3.29 -24.96 -3.92
C GLN A 414 4.22 -26.14 -4.18
N ARG A 415 5.53 -25.92 -3.96
CA ARG A 415 6.62 -26.87 -4.25
C ARG A 415 6.66 -28.07 -3.29
N ASP A 416 6.07 -27.93 -2.10
CA ASP A 416 5.80 -29.03 -1.17
C ASP A 416 4.41 -28.88 -0.53
N PRO A 417 3.57 -29.93 -0.48
CA PRO A 417 2.22 -29.83 0.08
C PRO A 417 2.20 -29.52 1.59
N ARG A 418 3.33 -29.70 2.29
CA ARG A 418 3.44 -29.42 3.73
C ARG A 418 3.68 -27.94 4.06
N ASN A 419 4.01 -27.09 3.08
CA ASN A 419 4.27 -25.66 3.31
C ASN A 419 3.08 -25.01 4.05
N GLY A 420 3.37 -24.36 5.19
CA GLY A 420 2.36 -23.74 6.07
C GLY A 420 1.53 -22.63 5.43
N ARG A 421 1.95 -22.10 4.28
CA ARG A 421 1.32 -20.98 3.56
C ARG A 421 0.73 -21.35 2.20
N ASN A 422 0.64 -22.64 1.84
CA ASN A 422 -0.03 -23.06 0.59
C ASN A 422 -1.44 -22.49 0.45
N PHE A 423 -2.18 -22.27 1.55
CA PHE A 423 -3.48 -21.62 1.55
C PHE A 423 -3.51 -20.15 1.06
N GLU A 424 -2.38 -19.44 0.99
CA GLU A 424 -2.28 -18.11 0.36
C GLU A 424 -1.62 -18.13 -1.03
N TYR A 425 -1.23 -19.31 -1.53
CA TYR A 425 -0.56 -19.49 -2.83
C TYR A 425 -1.49 -20.14 -3.87
N ALA A 426 -1.27 -19.87 -5.16
CA ALA A 426 -2.19 -20.24 -6.23
C ALA A 426 -1.93 -21.61 -6.90
N GLY A 427 -0.92 -22.38 -6.49
CA GLY A 427 -0.74 -23.77 -6.93
C GLY A 427 0.69 -24.11 -7.37
N GLU A 428 0.84 -25.22 -8.09
CA GLU A 428 2.14 -25.79 -8.47
C GLU A 428 2.64 -25.42 -9.88
N ASP A 429 1.75 -24.91 -10.75
CA ASP A 429 2.11 -24.51 -12.11
C ASP A 429 2.26 -22.97 -12.23
N PRO A 430 3.40 -22.47 -12.77
CA PRO A 430 3.65 -21.03 -12.88
C PRO A 430 2.73 -20.28 -13.86
N LEU A 431 2.18 -20.94 -14.89
CA LEU A 431 1.23 -20.28 -15.79
C LEU A 431 -0.12 -20.09 -15.09
N LEU A 432 -0.62 -21.10 -14.37
CA LEU A 432 -1.84 -20.96 -13.58
C LEU A 432 -1.64 -19.96 -12.43
N ALA A 433 -0.59 -20.14 -11.63
CA ALA A 433 -0.34 -19.32 -10.44
C ALA A 433 -0.08 -17.84 -10.80
N GLY A 434 0.81 -17.59 -11.77
CA GLY A 434 1.14 -16.23 -12.19
C GLY A 434 -0.05 -15.46 -12.76
N VAL A 435 -0.89 -16.11 -13.57
CA VAL A 435 -2.11 -15.48 -14.10
C VAL A 435 -3.14 -15.22 -13.01
N MET A 436 -3.46 -16.21 -12.17
CA MET A 436 -4.53 -16.07 -11.17
C MET A 436 -4.16 -15.03 -10.10
N VAL A 437 -2.89 -14.96 -9.69
CA VAL A 437 -2.43 -13.92 -8.75
C VAL A 437 -2.26 -12.57 -9.44
N GLY A 438 -1.78 -12.53 -10.69
CA GLY A 438 -1.75 -11.32 -11.52
C GLY A 438 -3.12 -10.66 -11.68
N GLU A 439 -4.17 -11.45 -11.88
CA GLU A 439 -5.54 -10.96 -11.92
C GLU A 439 -6.02 -10.43 -10.56
N SER A 440 -5.65 -11.08 -9.46
CA SER A 440 -5.94 -10.57 -8.11
C SER A 440 -5.24 -9.23 -7.83
N ILE A 441 -3.97 -9.11 -8.20
CA ILE A 441 -3.20 -7.86 -8.16
C ILE A 441 -3.91 -6.78 -8.99
N ARG A 442 -4.28 -7.07 -10.24
CA ARG A 442 -5.03 -6.17 -11.14
C ARG A 442 -6.35 -5.71 -10.50
N GLY A 443 -7.05 -6.63 -9.83
CA GLY A 443 -8.24 -6.37 -9.04
C GLY A 443 -8.00 -5.36 -7.92
N VAL A 444 -7.00 -5.60 -7.06
CA VAL A 444 -6.65 -4.68 -5.95
C VAL A 444 -6.34 -3.28 -6.46
N GLN A 445 -5.50 -3.17 -7.50
CA GLN A 445 -5.03 -1.88 -8.00
C GLN A 445 -6.13 -1.07 -8.73
N SER A 446 -7.15 -1.74 -9.28
CA SER A 446 -8.34 -1.05 -9.83
C SER A 446 -9.06 -0.16 -8.79
N GLN A 447 -8.85 -0.42 -7.50
CA GLN A 447 -9.44 0.30 -6.37
C GLN A 447 -8.49 1.34 -5.75
N ARG A 448 -7.41 1.71 -6.46
CA ARG A 448 -6.43 2.76 -6.07
C ARG A 448 -5.64 2.44 -4.80
N VAL A 449 -5.36 1.16 -4.60
CA VAL A 449 -4.50 0.62 -3.54
C VAL A 449 -3.29 -0.03 -4.19
N VAL A 450 -2.09 0.25 -3.69
CA VAL A 450 -0.86 -0.40 -4.13
C VAL A 450 -0.90 -1.87 -3.71
N SER A 451 -0.83 -2.77 -4.69
CA SER A 451 -0.73 -4.22 -4.46
C SER A 451 0.73 -4.65 -4.41
N THR A 452 1.02 -5.68 -3.59
CA THR A 452 2.37 -6.11 -3.25
C THR A 452 2.60 -7.55 -3.68
N MET A 453 3.35 -7.73 -4.76
CA MET A 453 3.70 -9.07 -5.25
C MET A 453 4.78 -9.69 -4.35
N LYS A 454 4.48 -10.84 -3.71
CA LYS A 454 5.29 -11.46 -2.64
C LYS A 454 5.36 -12.99 -2.77
N HIS A 455 6.34 -13.69 -2.20
CA HIS A 455 7.57 -13.21 -1.56
C HIS A 455 8.71 -13.56 -2.51
N PHE A 456 9.31 -12.53 -3.12
CA PHE A 456 10.22 -12.63 -4.25
C PHE A 456 11.65 -12.98 -3.78
N ALA A 457 12.14 -14.21 -3.89
CA ALA A 457 11.52 -15.40 -4.50
C ALA A 457 11.85 -16.68 -3.70
N MET A 458 11.17 -17.78 -4.05
CA MET A 458 11.36 -19.14 -3.51
C MET A 458 11.17 -19.32 -1.98
N ASN A 459 10.30 -18.50 -1.35
CA ASN A 459 9.82 -18.72 0.03
C ASN A 459 8.75 -19.84 0.05
N ASP A 460 9.14 -21.04 -0.35
CA ASP A 460 8.21 -22.15 -0.61
C ASP A 460 8.20 -23.19 0.54
N LEU A 461 8.80 -22.82 1.68
CA LEU A 461 8.79 -23.50 2.98
C LEU A 461 8.89 -22.45 4.10
N GLU A 462 8.13 -22.60 5.19
CA GLU A 462 8.24 -21.72 6.35
C GLU A 462 9.31 -22.18 7.35
N THR A 463 9.65 -23.47 7.33
CA THR A 463 10.67 -24.10 8.19
C THR A 463 12.03 -23.43 7.99
N GLY A 464 12.44 -22.65 9.00
CA GLY A 464 13.69 -21.91 8.96
C GLY A 464 13.75 -20.82 7.88
N ARG A 465 12.62 -20.26 7.44
CA ARG A 465 12.56 -19.27 6.34
C ARG A 465 13.55 -18.11 6.49
N ASN A 466 13.80 -17.65 7.72
CA ASN A 466 14.75 -16.55 8.02
C ASN A 466 16.23 -16.95 7.90
N THR A 467 16.56 -18.22 7.62
CA THR A 467 17.94 -18.74 7.65
C THR A 467 18.28 -19.79 6.60
N HIS A 468 17.32 -20.56 6.07
CA HIS A 468 17.61 -21.58 5.06
C HIS A 468 18.02 -20.94 3.71
N SER A 469 18.61 -21.76 2.83
CA SER A 469 18.86 -21.40 1.42
C SER A 469 18.06 -22.30 0.50
N ALA A 470 17.26 -21.72 -0.39
CA ALA A 470 16.66 -22.44 -1.52
C ALA A 470 17.69 -22.46 -2.66
N ASP A 471 18.25 -23.64 -2.95
CA ASP A 471 19.36 -23.77 -3.88
C ASP A 471 18.85 -24.36 -5.22
N ILE A 472 18.89 -23.53 -6.28
CA ILE A 472 18.22 -23.79 -7.56
C ILE A 472 19.01 -23.18 -8.74
N GLY A 473 19.13 -23.92 -9.85
CA GLY A 473 19.81 -23.46 -11.06
C GLY A 473 19.08 -22.34 -11.80
N GLU A 474 19.81 -21.48 -12.51
CA GLU A 474 19.27 -20.26 -13.14
C GLU A 474 18.16 -20.55 -14.17
N GLN A 475 18.35 -21.52 -15.07
CA GLN A 475 17.28 -21.95 -15.99
C GLN A 475 16.05 -22.47 -15.23
N ALA A 476 16.27 -23.21 -14.14
CA ALA A 476 15.19 -23.83 -13.38
C ALA A 476 14.31 -22.79 -12.66
N MET A 477 14.91 -21.76 -12.06
CA MET A 477 14.15 -20.66 -11.45
C MET A 477 13.37 -19.85 -12.50
N HIS A 478 13.94 -19.61 -13.68
CA HIS A 478 13.23 -18.94 -14.78
C HIS A 478 12.07 -19.77 -15.35
N GLU A 479 12.17 -21.10 -15.40
CA GLU A 479 11.10 -21.98 -15.92
C GLU A 479 10.04 -22.41 -14.89
N SER A 480 10.25 -22.08 -13.61
CA SER A 480 9.28 -22.28 -12.53
C SER A 480 8.93 -20.95 -11.84
N ASP A 481 9.52 -20.66 -10.68
CA ASP A 481 9.00 -19.63 -9.77
C ASP A 481 9.05 -18.22 -10.37
N LEU A 482 10.13 -17.87 -11.08
CA LEU A 482 10.26 -16.55 -11.70
C LEU A 482 9.29 -16.36 -12.88
N LEU A 483 8.93 -17.42 -13.62
CA LEU A 483 7.86 -17.32 -14.64
C LEU A 483 6.51 -16.99 -14.00
N ALA A 484 6.22 -17.53 -12.81
CA ALA A 484 5.00 -17.17 -12.07
C ALA A 484 5.01 -15.68 -11.70
N PHE A 485 6.12 -15.19 -11.13
CA PHE A 485 6.30 -13.77 -10.80
C PHE A 485 6.27 -12.86 -12.04
N GLU A 486 6.86 -13.26 -13.17
CA GLU A 486 6.84 -12.48 -14.41
C GLU A 486 5.43 -12.37 -15.01
N LEU A 487 4.66 -13.46 -15.01
CA LEU A 487 3.27 -13.45 -15.48
C LEU A 487 2.38 -12.62 -14.54
N ALA A 488 2.56 -12.73 -13.23
CA ALA A 488 1.86 -11.90 -12.25
C ALA A 488 2.20 -10.41 -12.42
N LEU A 489 3.47 -10.07 -12.70
CA LEU A 489 3.92 -8.72 -13.02
C LEU A 489 3.25 -8.19 -14.30
N LYS A 490 3.30 -8.98 -15.39
CA LYS A 490 2.79 -8.65 -16.74
C LYS A 490 1.27 -8.43 -16.77
N ILE A 491 0.52 -9.06 -15.86
CA ILE A 491 -0.95 -9.00 -15.79
C ILE A 491 -1.42 -8.00 -14.72
N GLY A 492 -0.77 -7.98 -13.56
CA GLY A 492 -1.19 -7.16 -12.42
C GLY A 492 -0.61 -5.74 -12.39
N GLU A 493 0.53 -5.51 -13.06
CA GLU A 493 1.35 -4.30 -12.98
C GLU A 493 1.57 -3.80 -11.53
N PRO A 494 1.94 -4.67 -10.56
CA PRO A 494 1.97 -4.34 -9.13
C PRO A 494 2.82 -3.09 -8.84
N GLY A 495 2.33 -2.21 -7.97
CA GLY A 495 3.07 -1.02 -7.55
C GLY A 495 4.25 -1.33 -6.61
N SER A 496 4.22 -2.47 -5.91
CA SER A 496 5.30 -2.94 -5.04
C SER A 496 5.59 -4.43 -5.18
N VAL A 497 6.82 -4.81 -4.84
CA VAL A 497 7.29 -6.19 -4.69
C VAL A 497 7.87 -6.36 -3.29
N MET A 498 7.58 -7.46 -2.60
CA MET A 498 8.19 -7.81 -1.32
C MET A 498 9.24 -8.89 -1.53
N CYS A 499 10.50 -8.62 -1.18
CA CYS A 499 11.56 -9.63 -1.23
C CYS A 499 11.47 -10.63 -0.06
N SER A 500 11.87 -11.87 -0.31
CA SER A 500 11.69 -12.99 0.63
C SER A 500 12.70 -13.03 1.79
N TYR A 501 12.31 -13.71 2.87
CA TYR A 501 13.14 -14.02 4.05
C TYR A 501 14.35 -14.90 3.74
N ASN A 502 14.16 -15.88 2.85
CA ASN A 502 15.12 -16.95 2.64
C ASN A 502 16.36 -16.48 1.88
N ARG A 503 17.42 -17.28 1.97
CA ARG A 503 18.51 -17.21 1.01
C ARG A 503 18.10 -17.94 -0.27
N ILE A 504 18.57 -17.48 -1.42
CA ILE A 504 18.52 -18.16 -2.70
C ILE A 504 19.98 -18.32 -3.12
N ASN A 505 20.43 -19.56 -3.39
CA ASN A 505 21.83 -19.87 -3.72
C ASN A 505 22.86 -19.21 -2.75
N GLY A 506 22.52 -19.16 -1.46
CA GLY A 506 23.34 -18.59 -0.39
C GLY A 506 23.17 -17.09 -0.11
N ILE A 507 22.43 -16.33 -0.93
CA ILE A 507 22.23 -14.87 -0.79
C ILE A 507 20.78 -14.57 -0.36
N TYR A 508 20.59 -13.81 0.72
CA TYR A 508 19.26 -13.38 1.19
C TYR A 508 18.48 -12.63 0.11
N GLY A 509 17.18 -12.92 -0.06
CA GLY A 509 16.34 -12.35 -1.11
C GLY A 509 16.39 -10.82 -1.18
N CYS A 510 16.29 -10.16 -0.03
CA CYS A 510 16.40 -8.70 0.10
C CYS A 510 17.81 -8.10 -0.10
N GLU A 511 18.82 -8.94 -0.35
CA GLU A 511 20.20 -8.54 -0.71
C GLU A 511 20.66 -9.14 -2.05
N HIS A 512 19.73 -9.72 -2.84
CA HIS A 512 20.05 -10.53 -4.02
C HIS A 512 20.04 -9.71 -5.32
N ASP A 513 21.15 -9.03 -5.63
CA ASP A 513 21.30 -8.14 -6.80
C ASP A 513 20.76 -8.73 -8.11
N TYR A 514 21.11 -9.98 -8.42
CA TYR A 514 20.63 -10.65 -9.64
C TYR A 514 19.09 -10.71 -9.72
N LEU A 515 18.38 -10.95 -8.61
CA LEU A 515 16.92 -11.02 -8.61
C LEU A 515 16.31 -9.60 -8.63
N LEU A 516 16.74 -8.73 -7.70
CA LEU A 516 16.08 -7.44 -7.49
C LEU A 516 16.48 -6.37 -8.54
N ASN A 517 17.76 -6.29 -8.89
CA ASN A 517 18.23 -5.39 -9.93
C ASN A 517 18.15 -6.05 -11.31
N GLN A 518 18.80 -7.18 -11.52
CA GLN A 518 19.05 -7.68 -12.89
C GLN A 518 17.82 -8.30 -13.55
N VAL A 519 17.11 -9.20 -12.87
CA VAL A 519 15.85 -9.79 -13.38
C VAL A 519 14.72 -8.77 -13.26
N LEU A 520 14.32 -8.42 -12.03
CA LEU A 520 13.10 -7.64 -11.79
C LEU A 520 13.15 -6.23 -12.40
N LYS A 521 14.20 -5.44 -12.10
CA LYS A 521 14.27 -4.03 -12.51
C LYS A 521 14.88 -3.81 -13.90
N GLN A 522 15.82 -4.65 -14.35
CA GLN A 522 16.55 -4.45 -15.60
C GLN A 522 16.06 -5.32 -16.76
N GLU A 523 15.68 -6.59 -16.55
CA GLU A 523 15.01 -7.40 -17.58
C GLU A 523 13.53 -7.02 -17.64
N TRP A 524 12.73 -7.37 -16.64
CA TRP A 524 11.27 -7.18 -16.61
C TRP A 524 10.79 -5.72 -16.47
N LYS A 525 11.73 -4.77 -16.41
CA LYS A 525 11.50 -3.31 -16.35
C LYS A 525 10.61 -2.84 -15.18
N PHE A 526 10.53 -3.60 -14.08
CA PHE A 526 9.66 -3.28 -12.94
C PHE A 526 9.81 -1.82 -12.49
N PRO A 527 8.75 -0.99 -12.60
CA PRO A 527 8.85 0.45 -12.38
C PRO A 527 8.44 0.87 -10.95
N GLY A 528 7.87 -0.05 -10.17
CA GLY A 528 7.52 0.14 -8.76
C GLY A 528 8.72 0.02 -7.82
N TYR A 529 8.42 -0.18 -6.53
CA TYR A 529 9.43 -0.29 -5.47
C TYR A 529 9.50 -1.69 -4.86
N VAL A 530 10.69 -2.08 -4.40
CA VAL A 530 10.93 -3.30 -3.62
C VAL A 530 10.92 -2.95 -2.14
N MET A 531 10.03 -3.57 -1.36
CA MET A 531 10.04 -3.53 0.10
C MET A 531 10.57 -4.85 0.67
N SER A 532 11.00 -4.85 1.94
CA SER A 532 11.36 -6.09 2.64
C SER A 532 10.15 -6.77 3.27
N ASP A 533 10.27 -8.07 3.53
CA ASP A 533 9.48 -8.72 4.57
C ASP A 533 9.95 -8.31 5.98
N TRP A 534 9.17 -8.63 7.01
CA TRP A 534 9.34 -8.16 8.40
C TRP A 534 10.49 -8.90 9.11
N GLY A 535 11.71 -8.38 8.99
CA GLY A 535 12.94 -9.01 9.48
C GLY A 535 13.87 -9.54 8.39
N GLY A 536 13.61 -9.20 7.12
CA GLY A 536 14.40 -9.63 5.96
C GLY A 536 15.63 -8.78 5.66
N VAL A 537 15.99 -7.76 6.46
CA VAL A 537 17.08 -6.82 6.13
C VAL A 537 18.29 -7.03 7.04
N HIS A 538 19.47 -7.18 6.44
CA HIS A 538 20.69 -7.54 7.17
C HIS A 538 21.85 -6.56 6.93
N SER A 539 21.63 -5.53 6.12
CA SER A 539 22.57 -4.44 5.86
C SER A 539 21.86 -3.21 5.32
N GLY A 540 22.50 -2.04 5.44
CA GLY A 540 22.05 -0.82 4.75
C GLY A 540 22.56 -0.77 3.32
N SER A 541 23.89 -0.62 3.15
CA SER A 541 24.51 -0.39 1.84
C SER A 541 24.35 -1.56 0.86
N LYS A 542 24.62 -2.80 1.28
CA LYS A 542 24.53 -3.96 0.37
C LYS A 542 23.09 -4.20 -0.09
N ALA A 543 22.11 -4.18 0.80
CA ALA A 543 20.69 -4.31 0.42
C ALA A 543 20.21 -3.16 -0.51
N ALA A 544 20.54 -1.91 -0.18
CA ALA A 544 20.17 -0.74 -1.00
C ALA A 544 20.82 -0.76 -2.39
N LEU A 545 22.09 -1.20 -2.49
CA LEU A 545 22.78 -1.39 -3.78
C LEU A 545 22.21 -2.58 -4.57
N ALA A 546 21.90 -3.70 -3.91
CA ALA A 546 21.30 -4.88 -4.53
C ALA A 546 19.89 -4.65 -5.09
N GLY A 547 19.20 -3.59 -4.64
CA GLY A 547 17.94 -3.16 -5.25
C GLY A 547 16.75 -3.07 -4.29
N LEU A 548 16.92 -3.31 -2.99
CA LEU A 548 15.88 -3.01 -1.99
C LEU A 548 15.62 -1.49 -1.94
N ASP A 549 14.35 -1.06 -1.94
CA ASP A 549 13.95 0.36 -1.89
C ASP A 549 13.34 0.78 -0.53
N GLN A 550 12.75 -0.14 0.25
CA GLN A 550 12.14 0.17 1.55
C GLN A 550 12.32 -0.97 2.57
N GLN A 551 12.74 -0.66 3.81
CA GLN A 551 12.80 -1.60 4.93
C GLN A 551 11.46 -1.65 5.70
N SER A 552 11.00 -2.83 6.10
CA SER A 552 9.75 -3.02 6.84
C SER A 552 9.99 -3.30 8.33
N ALA A 553 9.53 -2.39 9.19
CA ALA A 553 9.51 -2.53 10.66
C ALA A 553 10.87 -2.89 11.32
N GLY A 554 11.95 -2.28 10.81
CA GLY A 554 13.33 -2.56 11.24
C GLY A 554 13.65 -2.24 12.71
N GLU A 555 12.78 -1.49 13.39
CA GLU A 555 12.86 -1.21 14.83
C GLU A 555 12.27 -2.32 15.71
N VAL A 556 11.55 -3.28 15.11
CA VAL A 556 10.95 -4.44 15.78
C VAL A 556 11.60 -5.75 15.34
N PHE A 557 11.78 -5.98 14.04
CA PHE A 557 12.12 -7.31 13.49
C PHE A 557 13.58 -7.47 13.05
N ASP A 558 14.24 -6.39 12.61
CA ASP A 558 15.65 -6.43 12.21
C ASP A 558 16.60 -6.11 13.39
N LYS A 559 17.89 -6.37 13.20
CA LYS A 559 18.94 -5.99 14.17
C LYS A 559 19.18 -4.47 14.25
N ALA A 560 18.71 -3.72 13.26
CA ALA A 560 18.79 -2.26 13.18
C ALA A 560 17.82 -1.71 12.11
N VAL A 561 17.45 -0.44 12.23
CA VAL A 561 16.86 0.34 11.13
C VAL A 561 17.98 0.69 10.13
N TYR A 562 18.36 -0.29 9.32
CA TYR A 562 19.42 -0.21 8.32
C TYR A 562 19.21 0.90 7.29
N PHE A 563 17.95 1.21 6.95
CA PHE A 563 17.58 2.18 5.90
C PHE A 563 17.46 3.64 6.41
N ASP A 564 17.71 3.88 7.69
CA ASP A 564 17.94 5.22 8.24
C ASP A 564 19.46 5.43 8.49
N GLN A 565 19.92 5.61 9.73
CA GLN A 565 21.28 6.06 10.05
C GLN A 565 22.45 5.26 9.39
N PRO A 566 22.42 3.92 9.28
CA PRO A 566 23.47 3.19 8.57
C PRO A 566 23.51 3.51 7.07
N LEU A 567 22.36 3.71 6.42
CA LEU A 567 22.26 4.10 5.02
C LEU A 567 22.58 5.60 4.82
N ARG A 568 22.21 6.48 5.75
CA ARG A 568 22.64 7.90 5.79
C ARG A 568 24.16 8.03 5.76
N LEU A 569 24.84 7.26 6.62
CA LEU A 569 26.31 7.21 6.65
C LEU A 569 26.89 6.64 5.35
N ALA A 570 26.28 5.60 4.77
CA ALA A 570 26.72 5.04 3.50
C ALA A 570 26.52 5.99 2.31
N VAL A 571 25.49 6.83 2.31
CA VAL A 571 25.27 7.88 1.29
C VAL A 571 26.24 9.05 1.48
N ALA A 572 26.39 9.55 2.71
CA ALA A 572 27.33 10.63 3.03
C ALA A 572 28.79 10.24 2.75
N GLY A 573 29.16 8.98 2.97
CA GLY A 573 30.46 8.40 2.61
C GLY A 573 30.58 7.94 1.15
N GLY A 574 29.60 8.22 0.28
CA GLY A 574 29.64 7.89 -1.15
C GLY A 574 29.59 6.40 -1.51
N THR A 575 29.40 5.51 -0.52
CA THR A 575 29.27 4.05 -0.74
C THR A 575 27.94 3.70 -1.41
N VAL A 576 26.89 4.47 -1.13
CA VAL A 576 25.62 4.43 -1.87
C VAL A 576 25.44 5.77 -2.58
N PRO A 577 25.40 5.82 -3.93
CA PRO A 577 25.25 7.09 -4.64
C PRO A 577 23.93 7.81 -4.31
N GLN A 578 23.94 9.15 -4.27
CA GLN A 578 22.72 9.97 -4.12
C GLN A 578 21.66 9.61 -5.17
N ALA A 579 22.07 9.26 -6.40
CA ALA A 579 21.16 8.81 -7.45
C ALA A 579 20.39 7.52 -7.09
N ARG A 580 20.95 6.64 -6.25
CA ARG A 580 20.24 5.45 -5.75
C ARG A 580 19.25 5.80 -4.65
N LEU A 581 19.61 6.70 -3.73
CA LEU A 581 18.67 7.29 -2.75
C LEU A 581 17.47 7.93 -3.47
N ASP A 582 17.74 8.74 -4.49
CA ASP A 582 16.68 9.39 -5.28
C ASP A 582 15.83 8.38 -6.07
N ASP A 583 16.41 7.31 -6.62
CA ASP A 583 15.64 6.26 -7.33
C ASP A 583 14.73 5.46 -6.38
N MET A 584 15.19 5.10 -5.17
CA MET A 584 14.36 4.40 -4.18
C MET A 584 13.08 5.20 -3.86
N VAL A 585 13.24 6.47 -3.51
CA VAL A 585 12.11 7.36 -3.18
C VAL A 585 11.23 7.62 -4.41
N ARG A 586 11.83 7.80 -5.59
CA ARG A 586 11.10 7.99 -6.86
C ARG A 586 10.21 6.80 -7.18
N ARG A 587 10.69 5.57 -7.00
CA ARG A 587 9.93 4.33 -7.22
C ARG A 587 8.72 4.22 -6.31
N ILE A 588 8.90 4.51 -5.02
CA ILE A 588 7.81 4.49 -4.02
C ILE A 588 6.73 5.50 -4.43
N LEU A 589 7.11 6.76 -4.66
CA LEU A 589 6.17 7.81 -5.06
C LEU A 589 5.47 7.52 -6.40
N ARG A 590 6.21 6.96 -7.37
CA ARG A 590 5.65 6.55 -8.66
C ARG A 590 4.53 5.52 -8.50
N ALA A 591 4.67 4.55 -7.58
CA ALA A 591 3.64 3.54 -7.34
C ALA A 591 2.32 4.15 -6.85
N PHE A 592 2.36 5.06 -5.87
CA PHE A 592 1.15 5.76 -5.40
C PHE A 592 0.54 6.68 -6.46
N ILE A 593 1.35 7.27 -7.36
CA ILE A 593 0.83 8.11 -8.45
C ILE A 593 0.24 7.25 -9.58
N ALA A 594 0.89 6.16 -9.98
CA ALA A 594 0.45 5.28 -11.06
C ALA A 594 -0.85 4.53 -10.71
N THR A 595 -1.01 4.11 -9.45
CA THR A 595 -2.28 3.55 -8.93
C THR A 595 -3.35 4.61 -8.68
N GLY A 596 -3.05 5.90 -8.85
CA GLY A 596 -3.96 7.01 -8.53
C GLY A 596 -4.20 7.24 -7.04
N SER A 597 -3.54 6.49 -6.16
CA SER A 597 -3.68 6.57 -4.69
C SER A 597 -3.20 7.91 -4.12
N PHE A 598 -2.16 8.52 -4.72
CA PHE A 598 -1.70 9.88 -4.40
C PHE A 598 -2.77 10.94 -4.73
N ASP A 599 -3.49 10.74 -5.83
CA ASP A 599 -4.51 11.65 -6.34
C ASP A 599 -5.89 11.47 -5.70
N HIS A 600 -6.11 10.32 -5.07
CA HIS A 600 -7.35 9.89 -4.44
C HIS A 600 -7.05 9.03 -3.20
N PRO A 601 -6.49 9.63 -2.13
CA PRO A 601 -6.12 8.91 -0.92
C PRO A 601 -7.34 8.21 -0.27
N PRO A 602 -7.12 7.12 0.48
CA PRO A 602 -8.16 6.35 1.15
C PRO A 602 -9.13 7.21 1.98
N GLN A 603 -10.40 6.82 2.01
CA GLN A 603 -11.44 7.49 2.79
C GLN A 603 -12.23 6.46 3.57
N ARG A 604 -12.43 6.70 4.87
CA ARG A 604 -13.13 5.74 5.73
C ARG A 604 -14.62 5.68 5.37
N GLN A 605 -15.10 4.50 4.99
CA GLN A 605 -16.46 4.24 4.52
C GLN A 605 -16.97 2.88 5.04
N PRO A 606 -18.29 2.63 5.06
CA PRO A 606 -18.85 1.31 5.35
C PRO A 606 -18.45 0.26 4.29
N ILE A 607 -18.27 -0.99 4.74
CA ILE A 607 -18.02 -2.15 3.88
C ILE A 607 -19.33 -2.62 3.22
N ASP A 608 -19.26 -3.07 1.97
CA ASP A 608 -20.37 -3.76 1.30
C ASP A 608 -20.27 -5.27 1.51
N ASP A 609 -20.84 -5.72 2.63
CA ASP A 609 -20.90 -7.13 3.05
C ASP A 609 -21.67 -8.02 2.06
N VAL A 610 -22.57 -7.45 1.26
CA VAL A 610 -23.39 -8.18 0.28
C VAL A 610 -22.57 -8.47 -0.96
N ALA A 611 -21.88 -7.46 -1.50
CA ALA A 611 -20.94 -7.63 -2.61
C ALA A 611 -19.75 -8.52 -2.21
N GLY A 612 -19.19 -8.33 -1.02
CA GLY A 612 -18.13 -9.17 -0.46
C GLY A 612 -18.56 -10.63 -0.34
N GLY A 613 -19.71 -10.89 0.31
CA GLY A 613 -20.27 -12.24 0.43
C GLY A 613 -20.59 -12.90 -0.92
N ALA A 614 -21.04 -12.13 -1.92
CA ALA A 614 -21.28 -12.66 -3.27
C ALA A 614 -19.97 -13.09 -3.97
N ALA A 615 -18.90 -12.29 -3.85
CA ALA A 615 -17.59 -12.65 -4.40
C ALA A 615 -17.03 -13.94 -3.77
N VAL A 616 -17.15 -14.08 -2.44
CA VAL A 616 -16.77 -15.29 -1.70
C VAL A 616 -17.56 -16.50 -2.19
N GLN A 617 -18.89 -16.39 -2.23
CA GLN A 617 -19.76 -17.51 -2.58
C GLN A 617 -19.50 -18.02 -3.99
N ASN A 618 -19.30 -17.12 -4.97
CA ASN A 618 -18.99 -17.50 -6.35
C ASN A 618 -17.66 -18.28 -6.45
N VAL A 619 -16.62 -17.85 -5.72
CA VAL A 619 -15.32 -18.55 -5.70
C VAL A 619 -15.44 -19.94 -5.06
N VAL A 620 -16.23 -20.13 -4.01
CA VAL A 620 -16.45 -21.48 -3.43
C VAL A 620 -17.28 -22.36 -4.38
N GLU A 621 -18.34 -21.80 -4.99
CA GLU A 621 -19.20 -22.50 -5.95
C GLU A 621 -18.43 -22.95 -7.22
N GLU A 622 -17.46 -22.17 -7.69
CA GLU A 622 -16.61 -22.52 -8.83
C GLU A 622 -15.30 -23.23 -8.50
N GLY A 623 -14.78 -23.10 -7.27
CA GLY A 623 -13.45 -23.57 -6.85
C GLY A 623 -13.44 -24.83 -5.99
N THR A 624 -14.59 -25.24 -5.43
CA THR A 624 -14.71 -26.54 -4.76
C THR A 624 -14.55 -27.67 -5.78
N VAL A 625 -13.58 -28.55 -5.56
CA VAL A 625 -13.25 -29.64 -6.50
C VAL A 625 -13.94 -30.93 -6.09
N LEU A 626 -14.81 -31.46 -6.96
CA LEU A 626 -15.36 -32.81 -6.78
C LEU A 626 -14.29 -33.83 -7.21
N LEU A 627 -13.54 -34.34 -6.23
CA LEU A 627 -12.44 -35.29 -6.46
C LEU A 627 -12.97 -36.68 -6.84
N ARG A 628 -14.08 -37.10 -6.22
CA ARG A 628 -14.66 -38.46 -6.35
C ARG A 628 -16.19 -38.39 -6.25
N ASN A 629 -16.88 -39.15 -7.09
CA ASN A 629 -18.33 -39.34 -7.01
C ASN A 629 -18.75 -40.70 -7.61
N GLU A 630 -18.78 -41.73 -6.77
CA GLU A 630 -19.18 -43.09 -7.14
C GLU A 630 -20.69 -43.30 -6.94
N ARG A 631 -21.32 -44.04 -7.86
CA ARG A 631 -22.73 -44.45 -7.78
C ARG A 631 -23.71 -43.27 -7.62
N ASP A 632 -23.36 -42.12 -8.23
CA ASP A 632 -24.10 -40.85 -8.14
C ASP A 632 -24.48 -40.48 -6.69
N THR A 633 -23.51 -40.63 -5.78
CA THR A 633 -23.69 -40.35 -4.35
C THR A 633 -23.99 -38.86 -4.11
N LEU A 634 -23.35 -37.99 -4.88
CA LEU A 634 -23.66 -36.57 -5.01
C LEU A 634 -24.28 -36.28 -6.40
N PRO A 635 -25.19 -35.29 -6.50
CA PRO A 635 -25.74 -34.48 -5.41
C PRO A 635 -26.69 -35.28 -4.50
N LEU A 636 -26.74 -34.90 -3.22
CA LEU A 636 -27.64 -35.51 -2.24
C LEU A 636 -29.11 -35.26 -2.61
N PRO A 637 -29.96 -36.31 -2.69
CA PRO A 637 -31.38 -36.12 -2.96
C PRO A 637 -32.09 -35.31 -1.86
N ARG A 638 -32.85 -34.28 -2.25
CA ARG A 638 -33.71 -33.51 -1.33
C ARG A 638 -34.84 -34.32 -0.68
N THR A 639 -35.03 -35.58 -1.11
CA THR A 639 -35.98 -36.53 -0.52
C THR A 639 -35.46 -37.22 0.74
N LEU A 640 -34.16 -37.15 1.03
CA LEU A 640 -33.57 -37.66 2.28
C LEU A 640 -34.20 -36.97 3.49
N ARG A 641 -34.52 -37.74 4.54
CA ARG A 641 -35.20 -37.28 5.75
C ARG A 641 -34.32 -37.32 6.99
N ARG A 642 -33.22 -38.08 6.98
CA ARG A 642 -32.22 -38.12 8.07
C ARG A 642 -30.81 -38.00 7.50
N ILE A 643 -30.08 -36.96 7.90
CA ILE A 643 -28.70 -36.71 7.49
C ILE A 643 -27.85 -36.50 8.74
N ALA A 644 -26.67 -37.11 8.79
CA ALA A 644 -25.70 -36.89 9.86
C ALA A 644 -24.54 -36.02 9.34
N VAL A 645 -24.32 -34.85 9.96
CA VAL A 645 -23.13 -34.02 9.73
C VAL A 645 -22.12 -34.34 10.85
N ILE A 646 -20.88 -34.63 10.49
CA ILE A 646 -19.85 -35.10 11.43
C ILE A 646 -18.59 -34.25 11.28
N GLY A 647 -18.00 -33.79 12.38
CA GLY A 647 -16.67 -33.17 12.39
C GLY A 647 -16.59 -31.71 11.95
N GLY A 648 -15.35 -31.23 11.80
CA GLY A 648 -14.98 -29.92 11.25
C GLY A 648 -15.42 -28.67 12.01
N HIS A 649 -16.19 -28.79 13.10
CA HIS A 649 -17.01 -27.70 13.63
C HIS A 649 -18.03 -27.14 12.61
N ALA A 650 -18.49 -28.01 11.70
CA ALA A 650 -19.50 -27.69 10.70
C ALA A 650 -20.88 -27.30 11.30
N ASP A 651 -21.04 -27.41 12.62
CA ASP A 651 -22.16 -26.82 13.37
C ASP A 651 -22.08 -25.30 13.48
N LYS A 652 -20.88 -24.72 13.43
CA LYS A 652 -20.61 -23.30 13.73
C LYS A 652 -20.00 -22.51 12.57
N GLY A 653 -19.16 -23.13 11.75
CA GLY A 653 -18.41 -22.40 10.73
C GLY A 653 -17.61 -23.28 9.78
N VAL A 654 -16.72 -22.63 9.05
CA VAL A 654 -15.71 -23.20 8.14
C VAL A 654 -14.34 -22.63 8.49
N ILE A 655 -13.25 -23.36 8.21
CA ILE A 655 -11.91 -22.99 8.68
C ILE A 655 -11.20 -21.96 7.78
N GLY A 656 -10.31 -21.16 8.38
CA GLY A 656 -9.41 -20.23 7.71
C GLY A 656 -7.97 -20.35 8.21
N GLY A 657 -7.01 -19.96 7.36
CA GLY A 657 -5.57 -19.99 7.68
C GLY A 657 -5.14 -18.97 8.74
N GLY A 658 -4.00 -19.23 9.37
CA GLY A 658 -3.36 -18.33 10.33
C GLY A 658 -2.34 -17.35 9.71
N GLY A 659 -1.49 -16.77 10.54
CA GLY A 659 -0.42 -15.85 10.13
C GLY A 659 -0.90 -14.44 9.78
N SER A 660 -0.11 -13.71 8.99
CA SER A 660 -0.46 -12.38 8.49
C SER A 660 -1.76 -12.38 7.68
N SER A 661 -2.00 -13.44 6.89
CA SER A 661 -3.21 -13.66 6.10
C SER A 661 -4.49 -14.01 6.90
N MET A 662 -4.46 -13.96 8.24
CA MET A 662 -5.60 -14.31 9.09
C MET A 662 -6.68 -13.19 9.18
N VAL A 663 -7.74 -13.29 8.37
CA VAL A 663 -8.93 -12.43 8.52
C VAL A 663 -9.78 -12.90 9.70
N GLY A 664 -9.51 -12.33 10.88
CA GLY A 664 -10.12 -12.74 12.16
C GLY A 664 -11.49 -12.13 12.49
N PHE A 665 -11.81 -10.95 11.95
CA PHE A 665 -13.03 -10.21 12.27
C PHE A 665 -13.85 -9.96 11.00
N THR A 666 -14.81 -10.86 10.77
CA THR A 666 -15.78 -10.79 9.67
C THR A 666 -17.13 -10.25 10.15
N VAL A 667 -17.95 -9.83 9.18
CA VAL A 667 -19.33 -9.33 9.28
C VAL A 667 -20.10 -9.84 10.52
N ASN A 668 -20.03 -9.07 11.62
CA ASN A 668 -20.78 -9.27 12.85
C ASN A 668 -20.64 -10.63 13.59
N GLY A 669 -19.50 -11.34 13.46
CA GLY A 669 -19.33 -12.64 14.15
C GLY A 669 -17.96 -13.00 14.74
N GLY A 670 -16.85 -12.49 14.18
CA GLY A 670 -15.50 -12.87 14.66
C GLY A 670 -15.20 -14.36 14.50
N ASN A 671 -14.53 -14.97 15.48
CA ASN A 671 -14.24 -16.42 15.46
C ASN A 671 -15.43 -17.24 15.96
N ALA A 672 -15.96 -18.14 15.13
CA ALA A 672 -17.08 -19.02 15.45
C ALA A 672 -16.74 -20.09 16.52
N VAL A 673 -15.45 -20.41 16.71
CA VAL A 673 -14.97 -21.36 17.72
C VAL A 673 -13.73 -20.78 18.46
N PRO A 674 -13.93 -19.78 19.33
CA PRO A 674 -12.83 -19.14 20.03
C PRO A 674 -12.15 -20.10 21.02
N GLY A 675 -10.83 -19.98 21.17
CA GLY A 675 -10.03 -20.77 22.11
C GLY A 675 -9.41 -22.06 21.54
N LEU A 676 -9.63 -22.37 20.26
CA LEU A 676 -8.86 -23.41 19.57
C LEU A 676 -7.37 -23.02 19.48
N ALA A 677 -6.49 -24.00 19.66
CA ALA A 677 -5.05 -23.80 19.79
C ALA A 677 -4.28 -24.03 18.47
N PRO A 678 -3.24 -23.24 18.15
CA PRO A 678 -2.70 -22.13 18.93
C PRO A 678 -3.67 -20.93 19.00
N THR A 679 -3.69 -20.24 20.15
CA THR A 679 -4.59 -19.10 20.45
C THR A 679 -3.94 -17.73 20.23
N THR A 680 -2.64 -17.72 19.95
CA THR A 680 -1.77 -16.57 19.65
C THR A 680 -0.86 -16.93 18.48
N TRP A 681 -0.05 -16.00 17.97
CA TRP A 681 0.74 -16.15 16.74
C TRP A 681 1.42 -17.53 16.61
N PRO A 682 1.29 -18.22 15.46
CA PRO A 682 0.62 -17.77 14.23
C PRO A 682 -0.91 -18.00 14.20
N GLY A 683 -1.53 -18.35 15.33
CA GLY A 683 -2.98 -18.32 15.53
C GLY A 683 -3.51 -16.96 16.04
N PRO A 684 -4.78 -16.87 16.47
CA PRO A 684 -5.69 -17.98 16.76
C PRO A 684 -6.09 -18.84 15.55
N VAL A 685 -6.42 -20.10 15.79
CA VAL A 685 -7.14 -20.92 14.79
C VAL A 685 -8.51 -20.28 14.53
N MET A 686 -8.73 -19.83 13.30
CA MET A 686 -9.96 -19.14 12.90
C MET A 686 -10.96 -20.07 12.25
N LEU A 687 -12.21 -20.01 12.71
CA LEU A 687 -13.37 -20.43 11.92
C LEU A 687 -14.27 -19.24 11.63
N HIS A 688 -14.60 -19.06 10.36
CA HIS A 688 -15.53 -18.04 9.90
C HIS A 688 -16.98 -18.49 10.15
N PRO A 689 -17.88 -17.61 10.61
CA PRO A 689 -19.24 -17.95 11.07
C PRO A 689 -20.25 -18.20 9.91
N SER A 690 -19.88 -19.06 8.98
CA SER A 690 -20.72 -19.59 7.89
C SER A 690 -20.85 -21.10 8.10
N SER A 691 -21.95 -21.54 8.70
CA SER A 691 -22.13 -22.92 9.19
C SER A 691 -22.75 -23.85 8.12
N PRO A 692 -22.03 -24.89 7.63
CA PRO A 692 -22.58 -25.85 6.68
C PRO A 692 -23.83 -26.56 7.21
N LEU A 693 -23.88 -26.90 8.51
CA LEU A 693 -25.04 -27.53 9.14
C LEU A 693 -26.30 -26.64 9.05
N GLN A 694 -26.15 -25.35 9.35
CA GLN A 694 -27.30 -24.43 9.34
C GLN A 694 -27.73 -24.09 7.91
N ALA A 695 -26.79 -24.00 6.96
CA ALA A 695 -27.09 -23.85 5.54
C ALA A 695 -27.85 -25.07 4.99
N LEU A 696 -27.42 -26.30 5.31
CA LEU A 696 -28.12 -27.53 4.95
C LEU A 696 -29.52 -27.60 5.57
N ARG A 697 -29.67 -27.28 6.86
CA ARG A 697 -30.99 -27.23 7.54
C ARG A 697 -31.94 -26.20 6.90
N LYS A 698 -31.42 -25.03 6.53
CA LYS A 698 -32.19 -23.99 5.81
C LYS A 698 -32.61 -24.44 4.42
N ALA A 699 -31.78 -25.22 3.72
CA ALA A 699 -32.07 -25.76 2.39
C ALA A 699 -32.94 -27.03 2.40
N MET A 700 -33.03 -27.73 3.54
CA MET A 700 -33.85 -28.93 3.75
C MET A 700 -34.59 -28.89 5.10
N PRO A 701 -35.55 -27.97 5.30
CA PRO A 701 -36.29 -27.84 6.57
C PRO A 701 -37.12 -29.08 6.92
N GLU A 702 -37.46 -29.88 5.91
CA GLU A 702 -38.26 -31.11 5.98
C GLU A 702 -37.43 -32.37 6.31
N ALA A 703 -36.17 -32.20 6.73
CA ALA A 703 -35.24 -33.27 7.08
C ALA A 703 -34.60 -33.05 8.45
N GLN A 704 -34.48 -34.13 9.23
CA GLN A 704 -33.70 -34.16 10.46
C GLN A 704 -32.21 -34.21 10.09
N ILE A 705 -31.54 -33.06 10.23
CA ILE A 705 -30.09 -32.96 10.04
C ILE A 705 -29.43 -32.79 11.40
N ASP A 706 -28.82 -33.87 11.88
CA ASP A 706 -28.18 -33.95 13.19
C ASP A 706 -26.66 -33.80 13.09
N TYR A 707 -26.02 -33.50 14.22
CA TYR A 707 -24.59 -33.24 14.28
C TYR A 707 -23.87 -34.01 15.39
N ALA A 708 -22.63 -34.41 15.14
CA ALA A 708 -21.67 -34.83 16.15
C ALA A 708 -20.25 -34.33 15.82
N SER A 709 -19.50 -33.85 16.81
CA SER A 709 -18.14 -33.32 16.62
C SER A 709 -17.11 -34.37 16.19
N GLY A 710 -17.40 -35.66 16.37
CA GLY A 710 -16.49 -36.76 16.05
C GLY A 710 -15.54 -37.18 17.18
N ASP A 711 -15.50 -36.44 18.30
CA ASP A 711 -14.63 -36.74 19.45
C ASP A 711 -14.96 -38.12 20.07
N ASP A 712 -16.26 -38.40 20.30
CA ASP A 712 -16.76 -39.76 20.49
C ASP A 712 -17.09 -40.38 19.11
N VAL A 713 -16.11 -41.06 18.53
CA VAL A 713 -16.24 -41.85 17.29
C VAL A 713 -17.37 -42.88 17.39
N ALA A 714 -17.66 -43.42 18.57
CA ALA A 714 -18.76 -44.36 18.77
C ALA A 714 -20.14 -43.68 18.77
N ALA A 715 -20.26 -42.45 19.29
CA ALA A 715 -21.45 -41.61 19.12
C ALA A 715 -21.66 -41.22 17.67
N ALA A 716 -20.62 -40.72 17.01
CA ALA A 716 -20.66 -40.38 15.58
C ALA A 716 -21.10 -41.60 14.74
N ALA A 717 -20.55 -42.78 15.02
CA ALA A 717 -20.93 -44.01 14.33
C ALA A 717 -22.35 -44.51 14.67
N ARG A 718 -22.88 -44.24 15.88
CA ARG A 718 -24.30 -44.48 16.22
C ARG A 718 -25.21 -43.58 15.38
N LEU A 719 -24.87 -42.29 15.25
CA LEU A 719 -25.63 -41.32 14.46
C LEU A 719 -25.58 -41.66 12.96
N ALA A 720 -24.41 -41.97 12.43
CA ALA A 720 -24.19 -42.37 11.04
C ALA A 720 -25.04 -43.59 10.60
N ARG A 721 -25.24 -44.57 11.50
CA ARG A 721 -26.13 -45.73 11.24
C ARG A 721 -27.62 -45.39 11.27
N GLY A 722 -28.02 -44.29 11.90
CA GLY A 722 -29.42 -43.83 11.94
C GLY A 722 -29.83 -42.95 10.75
N ALA A 723 -28.85 -42.42 10.01
CA ALA A 723 -29.05 -41.53 8.88
C ALA A 723 -29.10 -42.26 7.53
N GLU A 724 -29.67 -41.60 6.52
CA GLU A 724 -29.72 -42.08 5.13
C GLU A 724 -28.52 -41.57 4.30
N ALA A 725 -27.86 -40.50 4.77
CA ALA A 725 -26.60 -39.98 4.27
C ALA A 725 -25.73 -39.45 5.42
N VAL A 726 -24.41 -39.49 5.25
CA VAL A 726 -23.45 -38.92 6.21
C VAL A 726 -22.54 -37.95 5.47
N ILE A 727 -22.28 -36.78 6.07
CA ILE A 727 -21.37 -35.77 5.54
C ILE A 727 -20.30 -35.53 6.61
N VAL A 728 -19.06 -35.96 6.34
CA VAL A 728 -17.93 -35.78 7.26
C VAL A 728 -17.11 -34.59 6.79
N PHE A 729 -17.10 -33.52 7.59
CA PHE A 729 -16.19 -32.40 7.43
C PHE A 729 -14.88 -32.73 8.13
N ALA A 730 -13.78 -32.70 7.38
CA ALA A 730 -12.44 -32.93 7.90
C ALA A 730 -11.52 -31.76 7.59
N THR A 731 -10.94 -31.17 8.63
CA THR A 731 -10.18 -29.92 8.55
C THR A 731 -8.70 -30.17 8.76
N GLN A 732 -7.85 -29.43 8.05
CA GLN A 732 -6.42 -29.34 8.32
C GLN A 732 -6.03 -27.86 8.36
N TRP A 733 -5.78 -27.33 9.57
CA TRP A 733 -5.33 -25.96 9.75
C TRP A 733 -3.83 -25.80 9.44
N SER A 734 -3.47 -24.66 8.88
CA SER A 734 -2.12 -24.24 8.53
C SER A 734 -1.95 -22.74 8.78
N ALA A 735 -0.71 -22.29 8.89
CA ALA A 735 -0.39 -20.90 9.13
C ALA A 735 1.06 -20.57 8.73
N GLU A 736 1.32 -19.28 8.63
CA GLU A 736 2.67 -18.71 8.59
C GLU A 736 3.58 -19.20 9.75
N SER A 737 4.90 -19.13 9.54
CA SER A 737 5.98 -19.49 10.47
C SER A 737 6.14 -20.98 10.78
N VAL A 738 5.33 -21.88 10.22
CA VAL A 738 5.36 -23.32 10.57
C VAL A 738 4.77 -24.21 9.47
N ASP A 739 5.58 -25.12 8.94
CA ASP A 739 5.11 -26.15 8.01
C ASP A 739 4.41 -27.32 8.73
N LEU A 740 3.56 -28.02 7.99
CA LEU A 740 2.86 -29.22 8.46
C LEU A 740 3.86 -30.37 8.73
N PRO A 741 3.72 -31.14 9.83
CA PRO A 741 4.67 -32.20 10.18
C PRO A 741 4.65 -33.37 9.20
N ASP A 742 3.48 -33.65 8.60
CA ASP A 742 3.29 -34.59 7.49
C ASP A 742 2.03 -34.22 6.70
N ILE A 743 1.68 -35.04 5.71
CA ILE A 743 0.52 -34.85 4.82
C ILE A 743 -0.79 -35.47 5.36
N LYS A 744 -0.88 -35.87 6.63
CA LYS A 744 -2.10 -36.53 7.16
C LYS A 744 -3.16 -35.53 7.62
N LEU A 745 -4.40 -36.00 7.75
CA LEU A 745 -5.44 -35.25 8.45
C LEU A 745 -5.14 -35.26 9.96
N PRO A 746 -5.14 -34.09 10.65
CA PRO A 746 -4.70 -34.00 12.03
C PRO A 746 -5.64 -34.69 13.02
N GLY A 747 -5.10 -35.05 14.20
CA GLY A 747 -5.85 -35.68 15.28
C GLY A 747 -6.18 -37.14 15.00
N LYS A 748 -7.47 -37.47 14.86
CA LYS A 748 -7.98 -38.85 14.61
C LYS A 748 -8.91 -38.92 13.38
N GLN A 749 -8.86 -37.91 12.52
CA GLN A 749 -9.86 -37.73 11.46
C GLN A 749 -9.87 -38.86 10.43
N ASP A 750 -8.72 -39.43 10.04
CA ASP A 750 -8.68 -40.61 9.17
C ASP A 750 -9.45 -41.82 9.75
N ALA A 751 -9.33 -42.04 11.07
CA ALA A 751 -10.03 -43.12 11.77
C ALA A 751 -11.52 -42.81 11.94
N LEU A 752 -11.89 -41.54 12.13
CA LEU A 752 -13.28 -41.07 12.15
C LEU A 752 -13.95 -41.29 10.78
N ILE A 753 -13.32 -40.87 9.68
CA ILE A 753 -13.84 -41.05 8.32
C ILE A 753 -14.00 -42.53 7.98
N ALA A 754 -13.00 -43.37 8.28
CA ALA A 754 -13.11 -44.82 8.09
C ALA A 754 -14.25 -45.43 8.93
N ALA A 755 -14.45 -44.97 10.16
CA ALA A 755 -15.57 -45.40 11.00
C ALA A 755 -16.93 -44.95 10.46
N MET A 756 -17.03 -43.75 9.87
CA MET A 756 -18.29 -43.26 9.27
C MET A 756 -18.61 -44.01 7.98
N ALA A 757 -17.63 -44.19 7.09
CA ALA A 757 -17.80 -44.95 5.84
C ALA A 757 -18.19 -46.42 6.10
N LYS A 758 -17.64 -47.03 7.17
CA LYS A 758 -18.05 -48.36 7.64
C LYS A 758 -19.45 -48.35 8.29
N ALA A 759 -19.89 -47.24 8.86
CA ALA A 759 -21.19 -47.10 9.49
C ALA A 759 -22.31 -46.79 8.48
N ASN A 760 -22.01 -46.13 7.35
CA ASN A 760 -22.98 -45.76 6.32
C ASN A 760 -22.37 -45.78 4.91
N PRO A 761 -22.91 -46.55 3.95
CA PRO A 761 -22.36 -46.62 2.60
C PRO A 761 -22.59 -45.36 1.75
N ARG A 762 -23.40 -44.39 2.20
CA ARG A 762 -23.57 -43.05 1.60
C ARG A 762 -22.85 -41.99 2.46
N THR A 763 -21.57 -42.22 2.73
CA THR A 763 -20.68 -41.21 3.32
C THR A 763 -20.08 -40.31 2.23
N VAL A 764 -20.26 -39.02 2.39
CA VAL A 764 -19.55 -37.94 1.69
C VAL A 764 -18.48 -37.40 2.62
N VAL A 765 -17.29 -37.11 2.11
CA VAL A 765 -16.27 -36.32 2.81
C VAL A 765 -16.17 -34.94 2.18
N VAL A 766 -16.20 -33.90 3.00
CA VAL A 766 -15.82 -32.53 2.63
C VAL A 766 -14.51 -32.24 3.33
N LEU A 767 -13.48 -31.97 2.54
CA LEU A 767 -12.16 -31.61 3.02
C LEU A 767 -12.04 -30.09 3.06
N GLU A 768 -11.55 -29.56 4.17
CA GLU A 768 -11.19 -28.15 4.31
C GLU A 768 -9.70 -28.05 4.66
N THR A 769 -8.84 -28.06 3.63
CA THR A 769 -7.40 -28.29 3.80
C THR A 769 -6.50 -27.22 3.15
N ASN A 770 -5.25 -27.19 3.61
CA ASN A 770 -4.18 -26.32 3.08
C ASN A 770 -3.70 -26.73 1.67
N GLY A 771 -3.96 -27.97 1.28
CA GLY A 771 -3.33 -28.65 0.15
C GLY A 771 -3.46 -30.17 0.27
N PRO A 772 -2.78 -30.95 -0.59
CA PRO A 772 -2.98 -32.39 -0.71
C PRO A 772 -2.74 -33.19 0.59
N VAL A 773 -3.78 -33.88 1.07
CA VAL A 773 -3.73 -34.78 2.24
C VAL A 773 -3.82 -36.26 1.89
N ALA A 774 -3.17 -37.12 2.67
CA ALA A 774 -3.30 -38.57 2.54
C ALA A 774 -4.74 -39.03 2.78
N MET A 775 -5.25 -39.94 1.93
CA MET A 775 -6.62 -40.47 2.02
C MET A 775 -6.66 -42.00 2.20
N PRO A 776 -6.17 -42.58 3.32
CA PRO A 776 -6.12 -44.03 3.52
C PRO A 776 -7.51 -44.70 3.53
N TRP A 777 -8.56 -43.92 3.76
CA TRP A 777 -9.97 -44.33 3.77
C TRP A 777 -10.66 -44.27 2.39
N LEU A 778 -10.02 -43.74 1.34
CA LEU A 778 -10.68 -43.35 0.09
C LEU A 778 -11.48 -44.47 -0.60
N GLN A 779 -11.00 -45.72 -0.55
CA GLN A 779 -11.69 -46.86 -1.17
C GLN A 779 -13.05 -47.18 -0.51
N GLN A 780 -13.28 -46.73 0.73
CA GLN A 780 -14.53 -46.89 1.45
C GLN A 780 -15.49 -45.70 1.26
N VAL A 781 -14.98 -44.55 0.81
CA VAL A 781 -15.75 -43.31 0.64
C VAL A 781 -16.14 -43.14 -0.83
N PRO A 782 -17.46 -43.11 -1.16
CA PRO A 782 -17.91 -42.92 -2.54
C PRO A 782 -17.81 -41.47 -3.05
N ALA A 783 -17.84 -40.46 -2.19
CA ALA A 783 -17.82 -39.06 -2.64
C ALA A 783 -16.89 -38.18 -1.79
N VAL A 784 -16.08 -37.36 -2.47
CA VAL A 784 -15.11 -36.43 -1.83
C VAL A 784 -15.15 -35.09 -2.56
N LEU A 785 -15.38 -34.02 -1.79
CA LEU A 785 -15.23 -32.62 -2.20
C LEU A 785 -14.00 -32.03 -1.48
N GLU A 786 -13.14 -31.32 -2.21
CA GLU A 786 -12.14 -30.42 -1.62
C GLU A 786 -12.65 -28.99 -1.67
N ALA A 787 -12.83 -28.37 -0.51
CA ALA A 787 -13.34 -27.02 -0.31
C ALA A 787 -12.23 -26.02 0.06
N TRP A 788 -11.02 -26.49 0.34
CA TRP A 788 -9.88 -25.70 0.79
C TRP A 788 -10.24 -24.90 2.06
N TYR A 789 -9.79 -23.66 2.22
CA TYR A 789 -10.44 -22.73 3.16
C TYR A 789 -11.44 -21.85 2.38
N PRO A 790 -12.76 -21.97 2.65
CA PRO A 790 -13.81 -21.38 1.80
C PRO A 790 -14.35 -20.02 2.27
N GLY A 791 -13.82 -19.44 3.36
CA GLY A 791 -14.15 -18.07 3.79
C GLY A 791 -15.59 -17.85 4.26
N ILE A 792 -16.01 -16.59 4.36
CA ILE A 792 -17.24 -16.15 5.07
C ILE A 792 -18.58 -16.59 4.44
N ARG A 793 -18.58 -17.37 3.36
CA ARG A 793 -19.78 -17.95 2.73
C ARG A 793 -19.63 -19.44 2.34
N GLY A 794 -18.62 -20.11 2.90
CA GLY A 794 -18.34 -21.51 2.62
C GLY A 794 -19.49 -22.45 2.93
N GLY A 795 -20.14 -22.31 4.10
CA GLY A 795 -21.28 -23.13 4.50
C GLY A 795 -22.47 -23.02 3.55
N GLU A 796 -22.83 -21.81 3.10
CA GLU A 796 -23.88 -21.60 2.11
C GLU A 796 -23.55 -22.23 0.75
N ALA A 797 -22.33 -22.00 0.24
CA ALA A 797 -21.88 -22.54 -1.04
C ALA A 797 -21.80 -24.08 -1.03
N LEU A 798 -21.23 -24.65 0.03
CA LEU A 798 -21.06 -26.09 0.18
C LEU A 798 -22.41 -26.80 0.30
N ALA A 799 -23.40 -26.22 1.01
CA ALA A 799 -24.76 -26.76 1.02
C ALA A 799 -25.38 -26.80 -0.39
N ARG A 800 -25.18 -25.75 -1.19
CA ARG A 800 -25.68 -25.64 -2.58
C ARG A 800 -25.03 -26.63 -3.54
N LEU A 801 -23.72 -26.86 -3.39
CA LEU A 801 -22.97 -27.89 -4.11
C LEU A 801 -23.38 -29.31 -3.70
N LEU A 802 -23.48 -29.58 -2.39
CA LEU A 802 -23.91 -30.88 -1.86
C LEU A 802 -25.32 -31.27 -2.32
N LEU A 803 -26.24 -30.30 -2.46
CA LEU A 803 -27.63 -30.51 -2.89
C LEU A 803 -27.85 -30.36 -4.40
N GLY A 804 -26.80 -30.05 -5.18
CA GLY A 804 -26.90 -29.92 -6.64
C GLY A 804 -27.79 -28.78 -7.12
N GLU A 805 -27.88 -27.70 -6.32
CA GLU A 805 -28.30 -26.38 -6.82
C GLU A 805 -27.23 -25.78 -7.74
N VAL A 806 -25.97 -26.12 -7.44
CA VAL A 806 -24.77 -25.72 -8.16
C VAL A 806 -24.08 -26.97 -8.66
N ASN A 807 -23.49 -26.88 -9.85
CA ASN A 807 -22.72 -27.95 -10.44
C ASN A 807 -21.21 -27.69 -10.21
N PRO A 808 -20.49 -28.57 -9.48
CA PRO A 808 -19.05 -28.45 -9.30
C PRO A 808 -18.32 -28.28 -10.64
N SER A 809 -17.42 -27.30 -10.68
CA SER A 809 -16.58 -26.98 -11.84
C SER A 809 -15.10 -26.73 -11.49
N GLY A 810 -14.74 -26.87 -10.21
CA GLY A 810 -13.38 -26.67 -9.75
C GLY A 810 -12.41 -27.72 -10.28
N ARG A 811 -11.18 -27.30 -10.58
CA ARG A 811 -10.09 -28.14 -11.09
C ARG A 811 -8.85 -27.99 -10.20
N LEU A 812 -8.21 -29.10 -9.82
CA LEU A 812 -7.05 -29.08 -8.94
C LEU A 812 -5.91 -28.17 -9.46
N PRO A 813 -5.47 -27.15 -8.69
CA PRO A 813 -4.28 -26.35 -9.00
C PRO A 813 -2.98 -27.02 -8.52
N VAL A 814 -3.06 -28.24 -7.96
CA VAL A 814 -1.97 -29.03 -7.36
C VAL A 814 -2.18 -30.52 -7.57
N THR A 815 -1.10 -31.30 -7.63
CA THR A 815 -1.11 -32.75 -7.82
C THR A 815 -1.24 -33.48 -6.49
N TRP A 816 -2.16 -34.44 -6.44
CA TRP A 816 -2.46 -35.19 -5.23
C TRP A 816 -1.65 -36.48 -5.14
N LEU A 817 -0.94 -36.65 -4.03
CA LEU A 817 -0.05 -37.79 -3.80
C LEU A 817 -0.81 -39.08 -3.47
N ARG A 818 -0.26 -40.24 -3.86
CA ARG A 818 -0.61 -41.55 -3.30
C ARG A 818 0.18 -41.86 -2.03
N ASP A 819 1.46 -41.48 -2.02
CA ASP A 819 2.39 -41.67 -0.89
C ASP A 819 3.41 -40.52 -0.84
N VAL A 820 3.94 -40.22 0.35
CA VAL A 820 4.93 -39.15 0.56
C VAL A 820 6.27 -39.42 -0.15
N ALA A 821 6.60 -40.69 -0.44
CA ALA A 821 7.75 -41.07 -1.24
C ALA A 821 7.68 -40.63 -2.72
N GLN A 822 6.53 -40.11 -3.18
CA GLN A 822 6.41 -39.50 -4.51
C GLN A 822 6.94 -38.05 -4.56
N LEU A 823 7.22 -37.40 -3.42
CA LEU A 823 7.80 -36.06 -3.40
C LEU A 823 9.30 -36.07 -3.74
N PRO A 824 9.85 -34.96 -4.30
CA PRO A 824 11.30 -34.79 -4.44
C PRO A 824 12.07 -34.93 -3.13
N ARG A 825 11.45 -34.52 -2.00
CA ARG A 825 12.00 -34.61 -0.64
C ARG A 825 10.98 -35.27 0.30
N PRO A 826 10.95 -36.62 0.42
CA PRO A 826 9.97 -37.31 1.26
C PRO A 826 10.03 -36.91 2.74
N SER A 827 11.19 -36.46 3.24
CA SER A 827 11.39 -35.89 4.57
C SER A 827 12.12 -34.55 4.48
N ILE A 828 11.79 -33.62 5.38
CA ILE A 828 12.43 -32.31 5.55
C ILE A 828 12.69 -32.13 7.06
N PRO A 829 13.92 -31.82 7.52
CA PRO A 829 14.20 -31.50 8.91
C PRO A 829 13.54 -30.17 9.32
N GLY A 830 12.99 -30.11 10.54
CA GLY A 830 12.40 -28.88 11.11
C GLY A 830 10.88 -28.71 10.98
N LEU A 831 10.16 -29.62 10.30
CA LEU A 831 8.71 -29.54 10.10
C LEU A 831 7.89 -29.62 11.42
N GLY A 832 6.81 -28.85 11.50
CA GLY A 832 5.82 -28.87 12.59
C GLY A 832 6.18 -28.02 13.82
N PHE A 833 5.16 -27.67 14.61
CA PHE A 833 5.27 -26.83 15.83
C PHE A 833 6.26 -27.30 16.91
N LYS A 834 6.64 -28.59 16.90
CA LYS A 834 7.57 -29.21 17.84
C LYS A 834 8.43 -30.21 17.06
N PRO A 835 9.38 -29.72 16.26
CA PRO A 835 10.07 -30.55 15.28
C PRO A 835 11.06 -31.50 15.97
N ALA A 836 11.17 -32.73 15.47
CA ALA A 836 12.06 -33.75 16.04
C ALA A 836 13.56 -33.51 15.72
N GLN A 837 13.85 -32.61 14.78
CA GLN A 837 15.17 -32.18 14.35
C GLN A 837 15.13 -30.67 14.06
N PRO A 838 16.24 -29.93 14.18
CA PRO A 838 16.29 -28.54 13.73
C PRO A 838 16.07 -28.43 12.20
N ALA A 839 15.71 -27.23 11.74
CA ALA A 839 15.65 -26.92 10.31
C ALA A 839 17.01 -27.09 9.63
N GLY A 840 17.00 -27.53 8.36
CA GLY A 840 18.20 -27.56 7.52
C GLY A 840 18.69 -26.14 7.16
N SER A 841 19.99 -25.97 6.94
CA SER A 841 20.56 -24.70 6.48
C SER A 841 20.33 -24.42 4.99
N ASN A 842 19.97 -25.45 4.22
CA ASN A 842 19.85 -25.47 2.77
C ASN A 842 18.72 -26.45 2.39
N VAL A 843 18.03 -26.17 1.29
CA VAL A 843 17.02 -27.02 0.67
C VAL A 843 17.36 -27.10 -0.82
N ASP A 844 17.78 -28.29 -1.25
CA ASP A 844 18.15 -28.55 -2.64
C ASP A 844 16.89 -28.68 -3.51
N TYR A 845 16.66 -27.69 -4.38
CA TYR A 845 15.61 -27.68 -5.40
C TYR A 845 16.13 -28.09 -6.79
N ALA A 846 17.43 -28.38 -6.95
CA ALA A 846 17.97 -28.95 -8.20
C ALA A 846 17.56 -30.42 -8.40
N ILE A 847 17.05 -31.09 -7.36
CA ILE A 847 16.46 -32.44 -7.42
C ILE A 847 15.35 -32.53 -8.49
N GLU A 848 14.49 -31.51 -8.58
CA GLU A 848 13.41 -31.37 -9.56
C GLU A 848 13.58 -30.17 -10.51
N GLY A 849 14.30 -29.12 -10.09
CA GLY A 849 14.46 -27.88 -10.84
C GLY A 849 13.12 -27.19 -11.14
N ALA A 850 12.83 -27.00 -12.43
CA ALA A 850 11.57 -26.44 -12.92
C ALA A 850 10.41 -27.46 -12.99
N ASN A 851 10.67 -28.75 -12.73
CA ASN A 851 9.65 -29.78 -12.72
C ASN A 851 8.87 -29.78 -11.40
N VAL A 852 8.18 -28.68 -11.07
CA VAL A 852 7.29 -28.62 -9.91
C VAL A 852 6.00 -29.43 -10.18
N GLY A 853 5.47 -30.12 -9.17
CA GLY A 853 4.13 -30.71 -9.24
C GLY A 853 3.94 -31.80 -10.30
N TYR A 854 2.90 -31.70 -11.13
CA TYR A 854 2.64 -32.62 -12.24
C TYR A 854 3.82 -32.80 -13.21
N ARG A 855 4.69 -31.79 -13.32
CA ARG A 855 5.92 -31.87 -14.13
C ARG A 855 6.92 -32.86 -13.54
N TRP A 856 7.06 -32.91 -12.21
CA TRP A 856 7.83 -33.96 -11.50
C TRP A 856 7.23 -35.34 -11.77
N PHE A 857 5.91 -35.48 -11.62
CA PHE A 857 5.22 -36.74 -11.84
C PHE A 857 5.43 -37.25 -13.27
N ALA A 858 5.35 -36.38 -14.28
CA ALA A 858 5.68 -36.71 -15.66
C ALA A 858 7.17 -37.07 -15.86
N ALA A 859 8.10 -36.30 -15.30
CA ALA A 859 9.54 -36.52 -15.41
C ALA A 859 10.03 -37.81 -14.71
N ARG A 860 9.28 -38.29 -13.70
CA ARG A 860 9.59 -39.51 -12.94
C ARG A 860 8.70 -40.71 -13.31
N GLY A 861 7.71 -40.55 -14.19
CA GLY A 861 6.77 -41.61 -14.56
C GLY A 861 5.88 -42.08 -13.40
N LEU A 862 5.47 -41.15 -12.52
CA LEU A 862 4.69 -41.45 -11.32
C LEU A 862 3.18 -41.27 -11.57
N ASP A 863 2.37 -42.19 -11.06
CA ASP A 863 0.92 -42.06 -11.03
C ASP A 863 0.44 -41.24 -9.81
N PRO A 864 -0.20 -40.07 -9.99
CA PRO A 864 -0.82 -39.34 -8.89
C PRO A 864 -2.11 -40.02 -8.41
N LEU A 865 -2.59 -39.69 -7.22
CA LEU A 865 -3.91 -40.08 -6.74
C LEU A 865 -5.00 -39.31 -7.51
N TYR A 866 -4.79 -38.01 -7.66
CA TYR A 866 -5.52 -37.10 -8.55
C TYR A 866 -4.51 -36.17 -9.21
N ALA A 867 -4.56 -36.01 -10.53
CA ALA A 867 -3.62 -35.15 -11.26
C ALA A 867 -3.97 -33.66 -11.14
N PHE A 868 -2.99 -32.79 -11.33
CA PHE A 868 -3.22 -31.38 -11.69
C PHE A 868 -4.29 -31.26 -12.80
N GLY A 869 -5.21 -30.30 -12.64
CA GLY A 869 -6.37 -30.11 -13.51
C GLY A 869 -7.52 -31.10 -13.32
N HIS A 870 -7.41 -32.11 -12.43
CA HIS A 870 -8.50 -33.05 -12.14
C HIS A 870 -9.69 -32.37 -11.48
N GLY A 871 -10.89 -32.81 -11.83
CA GLY A 871 -12.15 -32.39 -11.24
C GLY A 871 -13.32 -33.09 -11.94
N LEU A 872 -14.34 -33.45 -11.18
CA LEU A 872 -15.59 -34.04 -11.68
C LEU A 872 -16.72 -32.99 -11.66
N SER A 873 -17.80 -33.29 -12.37
CA SER A 873 -19.00 -32.46 -12.50
C SER A 873 -20.25 -33.32 -12.39
N TYR A 874 -21.39 -32.73 -12.06
CA TYR A 874 -22.72 -33.36 -12.16
C TYR A 874 -23.27 -33.35 -13.60
N THR A 875 -22.52 -32.82 -14.57
CA THR A 875 -22.78 -33.01 -16.00
C THR A 875 -21.54 -33.59 -16.70
N ARG A 876 -21.65 -33.87 -17.99
CA ARG A 876 -20.54 -34.36 -18.84
C ARG A 876 -20.26 -33.35 -19.94
N PHE A 877 -19.00 -33.29 -20.36
CA PHE A 877 -18.55 -32.46 -21.46
C PHE A 877 -17.73 -33.28 -22.44
N ASP A 878 -17.93 -33.08 -23.74
CA ASP A 878 -17.16 -33.72 -24.80
C ASP A 878 -16.39 -32.67 -25.61
N TYR A 879 -15.18 -33.03 -26.03
CA TYR A 879 -14.31 -32.19 -26.83
C TYR A 879 -14.17 -32.76 -28.25
N ALA A 880 -14.24 -31.92 -29.27
CA ALA A 880 -14.13 -32.33 -30.67
C ALA A 880 -13.36 -31.30 -31.51
N ASN A 881 -13.02 -31.69 -32.75
CA ASN A 881 -12.55 -30.77 -33.80
C ASN A 881 -11.36 -29.88 -33.39
N LEU A 882 -10.39 -30.46 -32.67
CA LEU A 882 -9.12 -29.83 -32.31
C LEU A 882 -8.27 -29.56 -33.57
N SER A 883 -7.97 -28.28 -33.78
CA SER A 883 -7.12 -27.78 -34.85
C SER A 883 -6.12 -26.79 -34.27
N VAL A 884 -4.87 -26.80 -34.73
CA VAL A 884 -3.83 -25.86 -34.30
C VAL A 884 -3.33 -25.05 -35.50
N GLN A 885 -3.12 -23.76 -35.27
CA GLN A 885 -2.46 -22.82 -36.17
C GLN A 885 -1.17 -22.32 -35.51
N VAL A 886 -0.13 -22.10 -36.32
CA VAL A 886 1.16 -21.55 -35.87
C VAL A 886 1.46 -20.32 -36.73
N ASP A 887 1.70 -19.18 -36.09
CA ASP A 887 2.04 -17.92 -36.74
C ASP A 887 3.27 -17.32 -36.04
N GLY A 888 4.45 -17.45 -36.67
CA GLY A 888 5.73 -17.17 -36.03
C GLY A 888 5.94 -18.03 -34.77
N SER A 889 6.02 -17.38 -33.61
CA SER A 889 6.10 -18.01 -32.28
C SER A 889 4.74 -18.12 -31.58
N SER A 890 3.64 -17.69 -32.20
CA SER A 890 2.28 -17.83 -31.67
C SER A 890 1.70 -19.19 -32.04
N VAL A 891 1.13 -19.89 -31.05
CA VAL A 891 0.41 -21.16 -31.26
C VAL A 891 -1.02 -20.97 -30.80
N ILE A 892 -1.97 -21.13 -31.72
CA ILE A 892 -3.40 -20.94 -31.47
C ILE A 892 -4.10 -22.29 -31.66
N ALA A 893 -4.84 -22.75 -30.65
CA ALA A 893 -5.59 -23.99 -30.70
C ALA A 893 -7.09 -23.73 -30.58
N SER A 894 -7.85 -24.28 -31.53
CA SER A 894 -9.31 -24.15 -31.59
C SER A 894 -9.96 -25.52 -31.55
N PHE A 895 -11.02 -25.68 -30.77
CA PHE A 895 -11.74 -26.93 -30.57
C PHE A 895 -13.17 -26.65 -30.11
N ASP A 896 -14.06 -27.62 -30.27
CA ASP A 896 -15.46 -27.52 -29.83
C ASP A 896 -15.60 -28.19 -28.46
N VAL A 897 -16.27 -27.51 -27.53
CA VAL A 897 -16.69 -28.07 -26.23
C VAL A 897 -18.21 -28.18 -26.22
N ARG A 898 -18.73 -29.36 -25.89
CA ARG A 898 -20.17 -29.63 -25.80
C ARG A 898 -20.55 -30.16 -24.42
N ASN A 899 -21.61 -29.62 -23.82
CA ASN A 899 -22.25 -30.25 -22.66
C ASN A 899 -23.13 -31.42 -23.14
N SER A 900 -22.80 -32.64 -22.72
CA SER A 900 -23.45 -33.91 -23.10
C SER A 900 -24.12 -34.63 -21.92
N GLY A 901 -24.31 -33.91 -20.80
CA GLY A 901 -25.23 -34.31 -19.74
C GLY A 901 -26.51 -33.47 -19.72
N GLU A 902 -27.27 -33.63 -18.64
CA GLU A 902 -28.64 -33.11 -18.49
C GLU A 902 -28.71 -31.84 -17.61
N ARG A 903 -27.56 -31.37 -17.11
CA ARG A 903 -27.45 -30.21 -16.22
C ARG A 903 -26.58 -29.13 -16.85
N GLU A 904 -26.91 -27.87 -16.60
CA GLU A 904 -25.99 -26.76 -16.86
C GLU A 904 -24.73 -26.91 -15.98
N GLY A 905 -23.59 -26.40 -16.45
CA GLY A 905 -22.34 -26.43 -15.71
C GLY A 905 -21.22 -25.74 -16.46
N ALA A 906 -20.11 -25.49 -15.77
CA ALA A 906 -18.90 -24.97 -16.37
C ALA A 906 -17.83 -26.05 -16.53
N ASP A 907 -17.03 -25.94 -17.58
CA ASP A 907 -15.87 -26.80 -17.83
C ASP A 907 -14.60 -25.98 -18.09
N VAL A 908 -13.44 -26.62 -17.93
CA VAL A 908 -12.11 -26.04 -18.07
C VAL A 908 -11.27 -26.92 -19.00
N PRO A 909 -11.38 -26.72 -20.33
CA PRO A 909 -10.48 -27.34 -21.30
C PRO A 909 -9.05 -26.84 -21.14
N GLN A 910 -8.11 -27.76 -20.93
CA GLN A 910 -6.70 -27.46 -20.64
C GLN A 910 -5.82 -27.86 -21.82
N LEU A 911 -4.89 -26.98 -22.21
CA LEU A 911 -3.89 -27.25 -23.24
C LEU A 911 -2.52 -27.50 -22.61
N TYR A 912 -1.97 -28.67 -22.92
CA TYR A 912 -0.62 -29.05 -22.52
C TYR A 912 0.26 -29.26 -23.75
N LEU A 913 1.47 -28.70 -23.72
CA LEU A 913 2.52 -29.06 -24.64
C LEU A 913 3.24 -30.29 -24.09
N ARG A 914 3.34 -31.35 -24.88
CA ARG A 914 4.32 -32.43 -24.67
C ARG A 914 5.58 -32.10 -25.48
N LEU A 915 6.71 -32.11 -24.80
CA LEU A 915 8.00 -31.75 -25.34
C LEU A 915 8.70 -32.99 -25.97
N PRO A 916 9.74 -32.80 -26.80
CA PRO A 916 10.42 -33.90 -27.49
C PRO A 916 10.94 -34.98 -26.53
N GLN A 917 10.99 -36.23 -27.00
CA GLN A 917 11.44 -37.35 -26.18
C GLN A 917 12.88 -37.13 -25.68
N GLY A 918 13.09 -37.28 -24.37
CA GLY A 918 14.37 -37.02 -23.71
C GLY A 918 14.53 -35.60 -23.17
N HIS A 919 13.56 -34.70 -23.39
CA HIS A 919 13.56 -33.38 -22.76
C HIS A 919 13.39 -33.47 -21.23
N HIS A 920 14.11 -32.62 -20.48
CA HIS A 920 14.10 -32.63 -19.01
C HIS A 920 12.72 -32.35 -18.41
N THR A 921 11.96 -31.47 -19.07
CA THR A 921 10.59 -31.08 -18.69
C THR A 921 9.64 -31.69 -19.72
N PRO A 922 8.96 -32.84 -19.47
CA PRO A 922 8.25 -33.57 -20.52
C PRO A 922 6.92 -32.93 -20.93
N ILE A 923 6.33 -32.12 -20.04
CA ILE A 923 5.01 -31.52 -20.19
C ILE A 923 4.98 -30.12 -19.56
N ARG A 924 4.31 -29.18 -20.22
CA ARG A 924 4.00 -27.84 -19.69
C ARG A 924 2.52 -27.52 -19.98
N LEU A 925 1.78 -26.98 -19.01
CA LEU A 925 0.52 -26.27 -19.28
C LEU A 925 0.86 -25.03 -20.12
N VAL A 926 0.11 -24.79 -21.20
CA VAL A 926 0.36 -23.64 -22.10
C VAL A 926 -0.84 -22.72 -22.26
N GLY A 927 -2.03 -23.16 -21.87
CA GLY A 927 -3.24 -22.33 -21.88
C GLY A 927 -4.48 -23.09 -21.43
N TRP A 928 -5.53 -22.34 -21.11
CA TRP A 928 -6.86 -22.86 -20.79
C TRP A 928 -7.90 -21.77 -21.02
N ASP A 929 -9.16 -22.18 -21.03
CA ASP A 929 -10.33 -21.31 -20.92
C ASP A 929 -11.32 -21.89 -19.89
N LYS A 930 -12.31 -21.12 -19.46
CA LYS A 930 -13.45 -21.63 -18.67
C LYS A 930 -14.77 -21.16 -19.25
N LEU A 931 -15.72 -22.08 -19.43
CA LEU A 931 -16.99 -21.77 -20.04
C LEU A 931 -18.17 -22.54 -19.44
N THR A 932 -19.24 -21.80 -19.11
CA THR A 932 -20.56 -22.34 -18.75
C THR A 932 -21.36 -22.67 -20.00
N LEU A 933 -21.94 -23.87 -20.04
CA LEU A 933 -22.73 -24.42 -21.15
C LEU A 933 -24.03 -25.07 -20.66
N LYS A 934 -25.13 -24.79 -21.35
CA LYS A 934 -26.43 -25.45 -21.14
C LYS A 934 -26.43 -26.90 -21.65
N PRO A 935 -27.35 -27.77 -21.16
CA PRO A 935 -27.48 -29.14 -21.68
C PRO A 935 -27.60 -29.16 -23.20
N GLY A 936 -26.72 -29.91 -23.87
CA GLY A 936 -26.65 -30.00 -25.33
C GLY A 936 -25.93 -28.86 -26.05
N GLU A 937 -25.66 -27.72 -25.39
CA GLU A 937 -24.96 -26.57 -25.98
C GLU A 937 -23.54 -26.97 -26.40
N THR A 938 -23.11 -26.45 -27.56
CA THR A 938 -21.75 -26.61 -28.10
C THR A 938 -21.17 -25.24 -28.41
N ARG A 939 -19.94 -24.97 -27.98
CA ARG A 939 -19.23 -23.71 -28.23
C ARG A 939 -17.83 -24.01 -28.75
N ARG A 940 -17.43 -23.35 -29.85
CA ARG A 940 -16.04 -23.40 -30.33
C ARG A 940 -15.21 -22.40 -29.53
N VAL A 941 -14.17 -22.92 -28.90
CA VAL A 941 -13.19 -22.18 -28.08
C VAL A 941 -11.94 -21.94 -28.93
N SER A 942 -11.17 -20.90 -28.64
CA SER A 942 -9.83 -20.69 -29.21
C SER A 942 -8.90 -20.08 -28.17
N ILE A 943 -7.78 -20.76 -27.92
CA ILE A 943 -6.80 -20.38 -26.89
C ILE A 943 -5.46 -20.13 -27.58
N VAL A 944 -4.83 -19.01 -27.25
CA VAL A 944 -3.43 -18.73 -27.60
C VAL A 944 -2.56 -19.30 -26.48
N ALA A 945 -1.53 -20.07 -26.83
CA ALA A 945 -0.54 -20.54 -25.86
C ALA A 945 0.36 -19.38 -25.39
N GLU A 946 0.65 -19.28 -24.09
CA GLU A 946 1.60 -18.28 -23.57
C GLU A 946 3.02 -18.63 -24.07
N PRO A 947 3.67 -17.78 -24.89
CA PRO A 947 4.90 -18.16 -25.60
C PRO A 947 6.04 -18.67 -24.71
N LYS A 948 6.20 -18.16 -23.48
CA LYS A 948 7.27 -18.65 -22.58
C LYS A 948 7.08 -20.11 -22.15
N THR A 949 5.85 -20.63 -22.17
CA THR A 949 5.59 -22.06 -21.91
C THR A 949 5.93 -22.97 -23.09
N LEU A 950 6.16 -22.41 -24.29
CA LEU A 950 6.67 -23.11 -25.47
C LEU A 950 8.21 -23.14 -25.54
N ALA A 951 8.87 -22.40 -24.65
CA ALA A 951 10.29 -22.08 -24.69
C ALA A 951 11.04 -22.57 -23.45
N ASP A 952 12.36 -22.68 -23.58
CA ASP A 952 13.30 -22.91 -22.49
C ASP A 952 14.08 -21.60 -22.21
N TYR A 953 14.57 -21.40 -20.99
CA TYR A 953 15.43 -20.25 -20.68
C TYR A 953 16.90 -20.58 -20.97
N ASP A 954 17.61 -19.64 -21.59
CA ASP A 954 19.05 -19.71 -21.91
C ASP A 954 19.80 -18.74 -20.98
N PRO A 955 20.39 -19.20 -19.85
CA PRO A 955 21.12 -18.33 -18.91
C PRO A 955 22.34 -17.65 -19.53
N ALA A 956 23.03 -18.34 -20.46
CA ALA A 956 24.23 -17.81 -21.09
C ALA A 956 23.92 -16.63 -22.03
N GLN A 957 22.68 -16.55 -22.55
CA GLN A 957 22.21 -15.46 -23.41
C GLN A 957 21.13 -14.58 -22.75
N ARG A 958 20.66 -14.90 -21.54
CA ARG A 958 19.58 -14.22 -20.80
C ARG A 958 18.37 -13.95 -21.69
N GLN A 959 17.79 -15.01 -22.26
CA GLN A 959 16.65 -14.94 -23.18
C GLN A 959 15.89 -16.27 -23.22
N TRP A 960 14.67 -16.25 -23.75
CA TRP A 960 13.84 -17.45 -23.93
C TRP A 960 13.94 -17.96 -25.38
N ARG A 961 14.09 -19.28 -25.55
CA ARG A 961 14.23 -19.94 -26.86
C ARG A 961 13.18 -21.04 -27.04
N ILE A 962 12.43 -20.98 -28.14
CA ILE A 962 11.70 -22.15 -28.67
C ILE A 962 12.69 -22.96 -29.52
N ALA A 963 12.88 -24.23 -29.21
CA ALA A 963 13.72 -25.12 -30.02
C ALA A 963 12.96 -25.63 -31.27
N ALA A 964 13.68 -25.84 -32.38
CA ALA A 964 13.10 -26.49 -33.55
C ALA A 964 12.86 -27.98 -33.26
N GLY A 965 11.64 -28.48 -33.43
CA GLY A 965 11.33 -29.87 -33.06
C GLY A 965 9.91 -30.32 -33.33
N ASP A 966 9.68 -31.62 -33.11
CA ASP A 966 8.36 -32.25 -33.11
C ASP A 966 7.84 -32.32 -31.67
N TYR A 967 6.80 -31.54 -31.42
CA TYR A 967 6.05 -31.50 -30.17
C TYR A 967 4.67 -32.15 -30.38
N ALA A 968 3.90 -32.33 -29.31
CA ALA A 968 2.47 -32.61 -29.42
C ALA A 968 1.67 -31.66 -28.53
N LEU A 969 0.66 -31.00 -29.11
CA LEU A 969 -0.31 -30.26 -28.32
C LEU A 969 -1.45 -31.19 -27.91
N VAL A 970 -1.72 -31.26 -26.62
CA VAL A 970 -2.71 -32.12 -25.99
C VAL A 970 -3.84 -31.26 -25.42
N LEU A 971 -5.07 -31.53 -25.85
CA LEU A 971 -6.27 -31.05 -25.18
C LEU A 971 -6.67 -32.07 -24.11
N GLY A 972 -6.52 -31.67 -22.85
CA GLY A 972 -6.72 -32.51 -21.67
C GLY A 972 -7.91 -32.08 -20.80
N ARG A 973 -8.38 -33.04 -20.00
CA ARG A 973 -9.30 -32.83 -18.85
C ARG A 973 -8.53 -32.66 -17.53
N SER A 974 -7.29 -33.14 -17.51
CA SER A 974 -6.27 -33.03 -16.47
C SER A 974 -4.91 -33.32 -17.10
N ALA A 975 -3.79 -33.10 -16.40
CA ALA A 975 -2.44 -33.34 -16.92
C ALA A 975 -2.20 -34.81 -17.36
N THR A 976 -2.95 -35.78 -16.83
CA THR A 976 -2.86 -37.20 -17.19
C THR A 976 -3.99 -37.69 -18.11
N GLN A 977 -5.06 -36.92 -18.31
CA GLN A 977 -6.23 -37.31 -19.11
C GLN A 977 -6.33 -36.52 -20.41
N ALA A 978 -5.63 -36.98 -21.45
CA ALA A 978 -5.77 -36.47 -22.81
C ALA A 978 -7.14 -36.85 -23.40
N ALA A 979 -7.85 -35.89 -23.98
CA ALA A 979 -9.08 -36.11 -24.76
C ALA A 979 -8.78 -36.07 -26.27
N ALA A 980 -7.87 -35.19 -26.70
CA ALA A 980 -7.34 -35.15 -28.07
C ALA A 980 -5.86 -34.72 -28.06
N SER A 981 -5.13 -35.07 -29.12
CA SER A 981 -3.74 -34.63 -29.31
C SER A 981 -3.48 -34.44 -30.80
N VAL A 982 -2.70 -33.41 -31.15
CA VAL A 982 -2.21 -33.18 -32.52
C VAL A 982 -0.69 -33.00 -32.52
N PRO A 983 0.02 -33.44 -33.57
CA PRO A 983 1.44 -33.13 -33.74
C PRO A 983 1.61 -31.62 -33.97
N LEU A 984 2.68 -31.06 -33.43
CA LEU A 984 3.00 -29.63 -33.51
C LEU A 984 4.48 -29.48 -33.88
N ARG A 985 4.76 -29.07 -35.12
CA ARG A 985 6.13 -28.73 -35.54
C ARG A 985 6.41 -27.27 -35.19
N LEU A 986 7.39 -27.04 -34.32
CA LEU A 986 7.91 -25.69 -34.06
C LEU A 986 9.24 -25.47 -34.79
N GLN A 987 9.50 -24.22 -35.15
CA GLN A 987 10.77 -23.74 -35.68
C GLN A 987 11.59 -23.10 -34.55
N GLU A 988 12.90 -22.96 -34.73
CA GLU A 988 13.72 -22.22 -33.75
C GLU A 988 13.27 -20.76 -33.73
N SER A 989 13.04 -20.23 -32.53
CA SER A 989 12.67 -18.83 -32.32
C SER A 989 13.22 -18.31 -31.01
N VAL A 990 13.65 -17.06 -30.99
CA VAL A 990 14.03 -16.33 -29.77
C VAL A 990 12.86 -15.40 -29.42
N LEU A 991 12.31 -15.52 -28.22
CA LEU A 991 11.25 -14.63 -27.76
C LEU A 991 11.83 -13.25 -27.39
N PRO A 992 11.04 -12.17 -27.48
CA PRO A 992 11.41 -10.88 -26.92
C PRO A 992 11.79 -10.98 -25.43
N ARG A 993 12.74 -10.13 -25.03
CA ARG A 993 13.05 -9.85 -23.61
C ARG A 993 12.05 -8.87 -23.03
#